data_AF-A0A261C8N9-F1
#
_entry.id   AF-A0A261C8N9-F1
#
_cell.length_a   1.000
_cell.length_b   1.000
_cell.length_c   1.000
_cell.angle_alpha   90.00
_cell.angle_beta   90.00
_cell.angle_gamma   90.00
#
_symmetry.space_group_name_H-M   'P 1'
#
loop_
_entity.id
_entity.type
_entity.pdbx_description
1 polymer ?
#
loop_
_entity_poly.entity_id
_entity_poly.type
_entity_poly.pdbx_seq_one_letter_code
_entity_poly.pdbx_strand_id
1 'polypeptide(L)'
;MEEHTDMVIEEDDESSSASSANVHPIKKMIAEEEVKLEQLLQKQPLATPRIIQKIVMMTLHHNLDMELCQKSVRTLAEFWKNASIYKKRRMAQQIARMNLTTKVMFIRELRALEIKSYPLDVLLSKASRNGLVRDGTMKFQKPNSDYHTAMVIGNNIYGRLGAPAATQDIQHWTPVYLPDVIKSIQIGQNHTIFILQNGDLYGCGKMSNFMEGMAGSTECSLRPIKLGFYTPDRGIRVDIVVENDYTEIFDTKLLTSLVIGNPPILEFKENEIRASGPNWVQCKRAKRQEEEEVTSKEIEVDVYDGTKRKIKVLQDCCHWVGDNEQKHKIFCLIDGFRLDIEKLKGGCLAITDTKMFAHVDKIMYSGKLMMVPRENAAVEDNINEDDEDEMDIGDLRNVENETILLALLEEIVSPYAFDDFEVSSIPPRQPRMKPQSVYPLEKQFPYESYFSFDFPDLSNPKLMVNFDGHYLLNSFKKIWRSTDIKALSIMYAKSGIPTTTCFVRGLLALIHFLRPDEETGFPEVLVKNVRADNTLDGEAVKREMMKSMDEGSKIPVLVVKADLSENQNRQEQMEKKSRDYLLGLMKTVETLLEKFNTLPLKYRMNRLENNFGSYINKILRSFNDTPFLDSEAGRRFIRPPQKFTRSPCKEALMKRLNDKDITGEEERLKLIRVEAVAFLGGCRLSQGILSGDQAIGYHHVYWVHTTRFHIECIAPSLLTQIDEENGVINLNTLLDSFFLIQHDGLYLNGSDRTIDVNEVTESLPSNEKYTIKTSDGVEMKVPKVLFELFSEFDAARRRHANGSEESDTFELKDYSSATLSKFLTCLVDIRMCYKESMESKMEIYKLAEFTLTMPLRDELLYIIVLTAEEKDYEHLKFLTFERRDEMISLIAEHRPDIVLFWKNLPVDQNPLGFINTILNKISSKRYQRIENEDDDVQIIEPRVVNEDIICPEYLLHHLCNIQQDQDVMIEFMKTIFSWNELNPRKGMSENRYAFVPITL
;
A
#
# COMPACT_ATOMS: atom_id res chain seq x y z
N MET A 1 14.93 -37.12 77.01
CA MET A 1 13.62 -37.76 76.79
C MET A 1 13.08 -37.16 75.52
N GLU A 2 13.19 -37.95 74.44
CA GLU A 2 12.41 -38.04 73.19
C GLU A 2 11.84 -36.73 72.59
N GLU A 3 12.24 -36.26 71.41
CA GLU A 3 12.20 -36.82 70.02
C GLU A 3 10.80 -36.91 69.38
N HIS A 4 10.57 -36.12 68.32
CA HIS A 4 10.24 -36.51 66.92
C HIS A 4 9.60 -35.31 66.16
N THR A 5 10.18 -34.71 65.09
CA THR A 5 10.20 -35.03 63.61
C THR A 5 8.82 -35.03 62.91
N ASP A 6 8.65 -34.46 61.71
CA ASP A 6 9.12 -34.92 60.37
C ASP A 6 9.47 -33.72 59.42
N MET A 7 10.57 -33.69 58.65
CA MET A 7 11.06 -34.46 57.48
C MET A 7 10.28 -34.28 56.16
N VAL A 8 10.93 -33.63 55.17
CA VAL A 8 10.68 -33.78 53.73
C VAL A 8 12.03 -33.99 53.04
N ILE A 9 12.05 -35.01 52.19
CA ILE A 9 13.19 -35.71 51.58
C ILE A 9 13.62 -35.02 50.27
N GLU A 10 14.94 -34.88 50.10
CA GLU A 10 15.64 -34.65 48.83
C GLU A 10 15.75 -35.97 48.05
N GLU A 11 15.46 -35.96 46.75
CA GLU A 11 16.08 -36.88 45.79
C GLU A 11 16.55 -36.09 44.56
N ASP A 12 17.80 -36.37 44.20
CA ASP A 12 18.62 -35.78 43.14
C ASP A 12 18.09 -36.07 41.73
N ASP A 13 18.37 -35.15 40.80
CA ASP A 13 18.59 -35.49 39.39
C ASP A 13 19.86 -34.80 38.88
N GLU A 14 20.96 -35.55 38.89
CA GLU A 14 22.25 -35.21 38.33
C GLU A 14 22.22 -35.24 36.79
N SER A 15 22.20 -34.08 36.13
CA SER A 15 22.91 -33.91 34.85
C SER A 15 23.12 -32.44 34.45
N SER A 16 24.16 -31.76 34.98
CA SER A 16 24.98 -30.78 34.24
C SER A 16 26.00 -30.08 35.14
N SER A 17 27.13 -30.72 35.46
CA SER A 17 28.22 -30.10 36.25
C SER A 17 29.50 -29.82 35.46
N ALA A 18 29.40 -29.58 34.14
CA ALA A 18 30.57 -29.33 33.28
C ALA A 18 30.70 -27.89 32.70
N SER A 19 29.79 -26.94 32.98
CA SER A 19 29.81 -25.60 32.33
C SER A 19 30.29 -24.43 33.20
N SER A 20 30.40 -24.57 34.52
CA SER A 20 30.66 -23.42 35.42
C SER A 20 32.13 -22.98 35.49
N ALA A 21 33.10 -23.82 35.12
CA ALA A 21 34.53 -23.53 35.28
C ALA A 21 35.09 -22.52 34.25
N ASN A 22 34.45 -22.33 33.09
CA ASN A 22 34.94 -21.46 32.00
C ASN A 22 34.28 -20.07 31.93
N VAL A 23 33.27 -19.79 32.77
CA VAL A 23 32.50 -18.53 32.72
C VAL A 23 33.24 -17.38 33.40
N HIS A 24 33.94 -17.66 34.51
CA HIS A 24 34.60 -16.63 35.32
C HIS A 24 35.76 -15.92 34.60
N PRO A 25 36.66 -16.62 33.86
CA PRO A 25 37.71 -15.95 33.08
C PRO A 25 37.17 -15.03 31.99
N ILE A 26 36.09 -15.42 31.30
CA ILE A 26 35.49 -14.62 30.23
C ILE A 26 34.83 -13.36 30.78
N LYS A 27 34.12 -13.44 31.92
CA LYS A 27 33.58 -12.25 32.61
C LYS A 27 34.68 -11.25 32.99
N LYS A 28 35.85 -11.75 33.42
CA LYS A 28 37.02 -10.90 33.70
C LYS A 28 37.56 -10.23 32.43
N MET A 29 37.68 -10.97 31.32
CA MET A 29 38.08 -10.41 30.03
C MET A 29 37.11 -9.32 29.53
N ILE A 30 35.79 -9.52 29.71
CA ILE A 30 34.78 -8.50 29.39
C ILE A 30 35.00 -7.25 30.23
N ALA A 31 35.23 -7.38 31.54
CA ALA A 31 35.52 -6.25 32.42
C ALA A 31 36.80 -5.50 32.02
N GLU A 32 37.85 -6.22 31.58
CA GLU A 32 39.08 -5.60 31.08
C GLU A 32 38.84 -4.82 29.77
N GLU A 33 38.01 -5.34 28.86
CA GLU A 33 37.61 -4.63 27.64
C GLU A 33 36.69 -3.44 27.94
N GLU A 34 35.87 -3.51 28.98
CA GLU A 34 35.02 -2.40 29.44
C GLU A 34 35.86 -1.23 29.97
N VAL A 35 36.91 -1.49 30.74
CA VAL A 35 37.85 -0.44 31.18
C VAL A 35 38.56 0.20 29.96
N LYS A 36 38.93 -0.61 28.95
CA LYS A 36 39.51 -0.08 27.71
C LYS A 36 38.50 0.79 26.94
N LEU A 37 37.23 0.41 26.93
CA LEU A 37 36.14 1.18 26.32
C LEU A 37 36.05 2.58 26.97
N GLU A 38 36.00 2.66 28.30
CA GLU A 38 35.94 3.94 29.03
C GLU A 38 37.15 4.83 28.72
N GLN A 39 38.35 4.25 28.67
CA GLN A 39 39.57 4.99 28.32
C GLN A 39 39.57 5.49 26.88
N LEU A 40 39.10 4.68 25.92
CA LEU A 40 39.01 5.08 24.52
C LEU A 40 37.92 6.10 24.26
N LEU A 41 36.79 6.06 24.99
CA LEU A 41 35.75 7.08 24.88
C LEU A 41 36.28 8.48 25.22
N GLN A 42 37.29 8.59 26.08
CA GLN A 42 37.93 9.87 26.40
C GLN A 42 38.98 10.32 25.37
N LYS A 43 39.70 9.37 24.76
CA LYS A 43 40.88 9.68 23.91
C LYS A 43 40.62 9.55 22.40
N GLN A 44 39.92 8.49 22.00
CA GLN A 44 39.65 8.13 20.59
C GLN A 44 38.26 7.47 20.45
N PRO A 45 37.16 8.23 20.62
CA PRO A 45 35.80 7.70 20.62
C PRO A 45 35.46 6.86 19.37
N LEU A 46 35.99 7.20 18.18
CA LEU A 46 35.70 6.47 16.95
C LEU A 46 36.29 5.04 16.88
N ALA A 47 37.21 4.67 17.78
CA ALA A 47 37.76 3.32 17.86
C ALA A 47 36.92 2.38 18.74
N THR A 48 36.08 2.94 19.62
CA THR A 48 35.25 2.22 20.59
C THR A 48 34.27 1.20 19.98
N PRO A 49 33.72 1.38 18.77
CA PRO A 49 32.89 0.40 18.08
C PRO A 49 33.48 -1.03 18.08
N ARG A 50 34.78 -1.17 17.80
CA ARG A 50 35.42 -2.49 17.70
C ARG A 50 35.44 -3.24 19.03
N ILE A 51 35.61 -2.51 20.14
CA ILE A 51 35.59 -3.09 21.49
C ILE A 51 34.17 -3.56 21.84
N ILE A 52 33.16 -2.72 21.57
CA ILE A 52 31.76 -3.08 21.80
C ILE A 52 31.39 -4.36 21.05
N GLN A 53 31.76 -4.46 19.77
CA GLN A 53 31.54 -5.67 18.99
C GLN A 53 32.23 -6.88 19.63
N LYS A 54 33.48 -6.73 20.10
CA LYS A 54 34.22 -7.81 20.76
C LYS A 54 33.47 -8.29 22.01
N ILE A 55 33.00 -7.38 22.86
CA ILE A 55 32.23 -7.68 24.07
C ILE A 55 30.92 -8.40 23.74
N VAL A 56 30.15 -7.88 22.77
CA VAL A 56 28.88 -8.49 22.34
C VAL A 56 29.12 -9.90 21.78
N MET A 57 30.16 -10.10 20.96
CA MET A 57 30.46 -11.42 20.40
C MET A 57 30.99 -12.40 21.44
N MET A 58 31.80 -11.97 22.41
CA MET A 58 32.21 -12.82 23.54
C MET A 58 30.97 -13.25 24.36
N THR A 59 30.07 -12.30 24.64
CA THR A 59 28.82 -12.59 25.36
C THR A 59 27.95 -13.59 24.61
N LEU A 60 27.80 -13.40 23.29
CA LEU A 60 27.02 -14.28 22.41
C LEU A 60 27.65 -15.68 22.30
N HIS A 61 28.94 -15.79 22.00
CA HIS A 61 29.62 -17.08 21.80
C HIS A 61 29.70 -17.94 23.06
N HIS A 62 29.74 -17.30 24.23
CA HIS A 62 29.78 -17.99 25.52
C HIS A 62 28.39 -18.12 26.18
N ASN A 63 27.31 -17.76 25.48
CA ASN A 63 25.93 -17.82 25.97
C ASN A 63 25.75 -17.15 27.35
N LEU A 64 26.38 -15.99 27.53
CA LEU A 64 26.33 -15.22 28.76
C LEU A 64 25.11 -14.31 28.80
N ASP A 65 24.79 -13.82 29.99
CA ASP A 65 23.70 -12.87 30.20
C ASP A 65 23.87 -11.61 29.34
N MET A 66 22.78 -11.18 28.70
CA MET A 66 22.73 -10.01 27.84
C MET A 66 23.09 -8.73 28.62
N GLU A 67 22.78 -8.68 29.93
CA GLU A 67 23.09 -7.53 30.79
C GLU A 67 24.58 -7.16 30.78
N LEU A 68 25.47 -8.16 30.62
CA LEU A 68 26.92 -7.94 30.63
C LEU A 68 27.39 -7.08 29.47
N CYS A 69 26.88 -7.32 28.26
CA CYS A 69 27.23 -6.49 27.11
C CYS A 69 26.38 -5.23 27.04
N GLN A 70 25.16 -5.27 27.58
CA GLN A 70 24.24 -4.12 27.61
C GLN A 70 24.86 -2.92 28.32
N LYS A 71 25.53 -3.14 29.46
CA LYS A 71 26.24 -2.08 30.18
C LYS A 71 27.22 -1.32 29.29
N SER A 72 28.09 -2.04 28.58
CA SER A 72 29.09 -1.44 27.68
C SER A 72 28.44 -0.73 26.48
N VAL A 73 27.40 -1.31 25.88
CA VAL A 73 26.65 -0.70 24.77
C VAL A 73 25.96 0.59 25.23
N ARG A 74 25.38 0.58 26.44
CA ARG A 74 24.74 1.75 27.05
C ARG A 74 25.73 2.87 27.30
N THR A 75 26.94 2.59 27.76
CA THR A 75 28.00 3.61 27.92
C THR A 75 28.30 4.35 26.61
N LEU A 76 28.36 3.62 25.48
CA LEU A 76 28.51 4.25 24.17
C LEU A 76 27.28 5.06 23.75
N ALA A 77 26.08 4.58 24.06
CA ALA A 77 24.83 5.28 23.76
C ALA A 77 24.67 6.57 24.59
N GLU A 78 25.13 6.58 25.84
CA GLU A 78 25.20 7.76 26.69
C GLU A 78 26.21 8.79 26.17
N PHE A 79 27.37 8.33 25.69
CA PHE A 79 28.31 9.20 24.98
C PHE A 79 27.67 9.80 23.72
N TRP A 80 26.99 8.95 22.92
CA TRP A 80 26.30 9.37 21.69
C TRP A 80 25.28 10.47 21.95
N LYS A 81 24.53 10.39 23.06
CA LYS A 81 23.50 11.39 23.43
C LYS A 81 24.05 12.82 23.41
N ASN A 82 25.26 13.02 23.93
CA ASN A 82 25.90 14.31 24.09
C ASN A 82 26.74 14.75 22.88
N ALA A 83 27.04 13.82 21.97
CA ALA A 83 27.83 14.09 20.77
C ALA A 83 27.11 15.03 19.78
N SER A 84 27.91 15.79 19.02
CA SER A 84 27.39 16.65 17.96
C SER A 84 26.77 15.87 16.79
N ILE A 85 26.00 16.54 15.94
CA ILE A 85 25.34 15.92 14.78
C ILE A 85 26.39 15.28 13.85
N TYR A 86 27.49 15.97 13.56
CA TYR A 86 28.55 15.45 12.71
C TYR A 86 29.27 14.26 13.37
N LYS A 87 29.54 14.34 14.67
CA LYS A 87 30.16 13.24 15.43
C LYS A 87 29.30 11.99 15.46
N LYS A 88 27.99 12.14 15.73
CA LYS A 88 26.99 11.06 15.68
C LYS A 88 27.04 10.36 14.33
N ARG A 89 27.02 11.12 13.24
CA ARG A 89 27.12 10.57 11.88
C ARG A 89 28.40 9.76 11.64
N ARG A 90 29.56 10.30 12.02
CA ARG A 90 30.86 9.60 11.90
C ARG A 90 30.91 8.34 12.74
N MET A 91 30.37 8.37 13.95
CA MET A 91 30.26 7.20 14.80
C MET A 91 29.30 6.16 14.19
N ALA A 92 28.19 6.58 13.59
CA ALA A 92 27.27 5.72 12.84
C ALA A 92 27.98 4.96 11.72
N GLN A 93 28.86 5.63 10.97
CA GLN A 93 29.66 5.00 9.90
C GLN A 93 30.62 3.94 10.44
N GLN A 94 31.16 4.11 11.65
CA GLN A 94 31.99 3.09 12.29
C GLN A 94 31.13 1.92 12.80
N ILE A 95 29.96 2.19 13.39
CA ILE A 95 28.99 1.17 13.82
C ILE A 95 28.44 0.39 12.62
N ALA A 96 28.27 1.03 11.46
CA ALA A 96 27.86 0.40 10.21
C ALA A 96 28.81 -0.73 9.76
N ARG A 97 30.07 -0.72 10.22
CA ARG A 97 31.05 -1.79 9.93
C ARG A 97 30.89 -3.01 10.83
N MET A 98 30.08 -2.91 11.87
CA MET A 98 29.88 -4.00 12.82
C MET A 98 28.97 -5.12 12.27
N ASN A 99 28.95 -6.25 12.97
CA ASN A 99 27.91 -7.25 12.78
C ASN A 99 26.52 -6.70 13.16
N LEU A 100 25.48 -7.31 12.58
CA LEU A 100 24.10 -6.85 12.73
C LEU A 100 23.61 -6.93 14.18
N THR A 101 23.99 -7.96 14.92
CA THR A 101 23.63 -8.14 16.34
C THR A 101 24.10 -6.97 17.19
N THR A 102 25.34 -6.51 17.01
CA THR A 102 25.90 -5.38 17.74
C THR A 102 25.21 -4.06 17.37
N LYS A 103 24.90 -3.87 16.07
CA LYS A 103 24.14 -2.70 15.59
C LYS A 103 22.77 -2.61 16.27
N VAL A 104 22.06 -3.73 16.35
CA VAL A 104 20.73 -3.79 16.95
C VAL A 104 20.77 -3.59 18.46
N MET A 105 21.75 -4.17 19.16
CA MET A 105 21.95 -3.88 20.58
C MET A 105 22.15 -2.38 20.82
N PHE A 106 22.92 -1.70 19.97
CA PHE A 106 23.10 -0.25 20.06
C PHE A 106 21.80 0.53 19.82
N ILE A 107 21.01 0.17 18.79
CA ILE A 107 19.71 0.78 18.50
C ILE A 107 18.73 0.62 19.68
N ARG A 108 18.71 -0.57 20.31
CA ARG A 108 17.88 -0.84 21.48
C ARG A 108 18.25 0.06 22.67
N GLU A 109 19.54 0.26 22.92
CA GLU A 109 19.99 1.19 23.97
C GLU A 109 19.68 2.66 23.64
N LEU A 110 19.81 3.08 22.38
CA LEU A 110 19.38 4.43 21.97
C LEU A 110 17.88 4.65 22.26
N ARG A 111 17.04 3.64 22.00
CA ARG A 111 15.61 3.67 22.33
C ARG A 111 15.35 3.68 23.84
N ALA A 112 16.10 2.89 24.61
CA ALA A 112 15.99 2.86 26.07
C ALA A 112 16.36 4.20 26.72
N LEU A 113 17.25 4.98 26.10
CA LEU A 113 17.63 6.34 26.50
C LEU A 113 16.67 7.42 25.95
N GLU A 114 15.55 7.03 25.34
CA GLU A 114 14.54 7.91 24.74
C GLU A 114 15.08 8.85 23.65
N ILE A 115 16.15 8.45 22.97
CA ILE A 115 16.72 9.21 21.85
C ILE A 115 15.81 9.05 20.64
N LYS A 116 15.19 10.15 20.20
CA LYS A 116 14.12 10.15 19.19
C LYS A 116 14.62 10.18 17.74
N SER A 117 15.81 10.72 17.52
CA SER A 117 16.37 11.02 16.20
C SER A 117 17.82 10.53 16.10
N TYR A 118 18.13 9.77 15.05
CA TYR A 118 19.48 9.30 14.74
C TYR A 118 19.49 8.66 13.33
N PRO A 119 20.67 8.62 12.64
CA PRO A 119 20.84 8.05 11.31
C PRO A 119 20.70 6.52 11.30
N LEU A 120 19.48 6.00 11.50
CA LEU A 120 19.14 4.59 11.54
C LEU A 120 19.55 3.88 10.23
N ASP A 121 19.33 4.52 9.08
CA ASP A 121 19.68 3.93 7.79
C ASP A 121 21.18 3.68 7.64
N VAL A 122 22.01 4.60 8.16
CA VAL A 122 23.46 4.41 8.16
C VAL A 122 23.85 3.27 9.08
N LEU A 123 23.29 3.24 10.30
CA LEU A 123 23.57 2.19 11.29
C LEU A 123 23.26 0.81 10.70
N LEU A 124 22.15 0.69 9.98
CA LEU A 124 21.70 -0.56 9.36
C LEU A 124 22.25 -0.79 7.95
N SER A 125 23.27 -0.07 7.48
CA SER A 125 23.91 -0.34 6.19
C SER A 125 25.02 -1.43 6.29
N LYS A 126 25.30 -2.15 5.20
CA LYS A 126 26.40 -3.15 5.14
C LYS A 126 27.75 -2.59 4.68
N ALA A 127 27.83 -1.32 4.27
CA ALA A 127 29.06 -0.69 3.78
C ALA A 127 29.38 0.62 4.51
N SER A 128 30.64 0.83 4.85
CA SER A 128 31.14 2.08 5.45
C SER A 128 31.07 3.23 4.45
N ARG A 129 30.24 4.23 4.74
CA ARG A 129 29.96 5.38 3.88
C ARG A 129 30.96 6.53 4.06
N ASN A 130 31.22 7.30 2.99
CA ASN A 130 31.70 8.70 3.01
C ASN A 130 30.65 9.67 2.40
N GLY A 131 29.40 9.22 2.20
CA GLY A 131 28.31 9.96 1.58
C GLY A 131 27.02 9.11 1.57
N LEU A 132 25.88 9.66 1.17
CA LEU A 132 24.59 8.97 1.35
C LEU A 132 24.21 7.96 0.26
N VAL A 133 24.68 8.04 -0.99
CA VAL A 133 24.31 7.05 -2.02
C VAL A 133 25.44 6.87 -3.06
N ARG A 134 25.93 5.64 -3.24
CA ARG A 134 26.56 5.18 -4.50
C ARG A 134 25.87 3.88 -4.90
N ASP A 135 25.68 3.71 -6.20
CA ASP A 135 25.21 2.48 -6.85
C ASP A 135 25.95 1.25 -6.29
N GLY A 136 25.21 0.20 -5.95
CA GLY A 136 25.75 -1.08 -5.49
C GLY A 136 25.90 -1.30 -3.99
N THR A 137 25.36 -0.42 -3.15
CA THR A 137 25.32 -0.63 -1.69
C THR A 137 24.10 -1.48 -1.26
N MET A 138 24.28 -2.30 -0.22
CA MET A 138 23.20 -3.10 0.37
C MET A 138 22.53 -2.31 1.52
N LYS A 139 21.24 -1.97 1.36
CA LYS A 139 20.42 -1.22 2.34
C LYS A 139 19.44 -2.16 3.05
N PHE A 140 19.13 -1.85 4.31
CA PHE A 140 18.06 -2.54 5.04
C PHE A 140 16.69 -2.04 4.53
N GLN A 141 15.91 -2.92 3.94
CA GLN A 141 14.57 -2.62 3.46
C GLN A 141 13.57 -2.65 4.63
N LYS A 142 13.17 -1.48 5.11
CA LYS A 142 12.01 -1.32 6.03
C LYS A 142 10.75 -1.84 5.31
N PRO A 143 9.81 -2.50 6.01
CA PRO A 143 8.54 -2.85 5.40
C PRO A 143 7.81 -1.55 5.07
N ASN A 144 7.09 -1.50 3.96
CA ASN A 144 6.13 -0.42 3.75
C ASN A 144 5.08 -0.53 4.87
N SER A 145 4.58 0.60 5.36
CA SER A 145 3.33 0.57 6.11
C SER A 145 2.30 -0.15 5.24
N ASP A 146 1.39 -0.93 5.84
CA ASP A 146 0.25 -1.49 5.11
C ASP A 146 -0.28 -0.40 4.17
N TYR A 147 -0.30 -0.67 2.87
CA TYR A 147 -0.36 0.30 1.75
C TYR A 147 -1.58 1.26 1.77
N HIS A 148 -2.40 1.17 2.80
CA HIS A 148 -3.66 1.88 3.04
C HIS A 148 -3.60 2.83 4.25
N THR A 149 -2.49 2.90 4.98
CA THR A 149 -2.39 3.67 6.23
C THR A 149 -1.78 5.04 6.00
N ALA A 150 -2.55 6.10 6.25
CA ALA A 150 -1.97 7.44 6.40
C ALA A 150 -1.33 7.56 7.78
N MET A 151 -0.12 8.11 7.87
CA MET A 151 0.50 8.46 9.15
C MET A 151 0.41 9.97 9.34
N VAL A 152 -0.22 10.44 10.41
CA VAL A 152 -0.43 11.87 10.67
C VAL A 152 0.30 12.35 11.93
N ILE A 153 0.71 13.61 11.90
CA ILE A 153 1.35 14.32 13.01
C ILE A 153 1.03 15.82 12.89
N GLY A 154 0.93 16.53 14.02
CA GLY A 154 0.67 17.98 14.05
C GLY A 154 -0.71 18.34 14.59
N ASN A 155 -1.21 19.50 14.17
CA ASN A 155 -2.43 20.11 14.70
C ASN A 155 -3.68 19.34 14.28
N ASN A 156 -4.40 18.80 15.26
CA ASN A 156 -5.64 18.05 15.08
C ASN A 156 -6.88 18.83 15.58
N ILE A 157 -6.82 20.17 15.61
CA ILE A 157 -8.00 20.99 15.94
C ILE A 157 -9.12 20.66 14.93
N TYR A 158 -10.34 20.49 15.44
CA TYR A 158 -11.52 19.99 14.70
C TYR A 158 -11.44 18.53 14.23
N GLY A 159 -10.40 17.76 14.58
CA GLY A 159 -10.22 16.40 14.08
C GLY A 159 -9.71 16.34 12.64
N ARG A 160 -9.12 17.42 12.12
CA ARG A 160 -8.69 17.58 10.72
C ARG A 160 -7.67 16.55 10.25
N LEU A 161 -6.97 15.86 11.16
CA LEU A 161 -6.01 14.82 10.81
C LEU A 161 -6.64 13.42 10.80
N GLY A 162 -7.91 13.27 11.20
CA GLY A 162 -8.61 11.97 11.16
C GLY A 162 -8.13 10.96 12.20
N ALA A 163 -7.32 11.39 13.18
CA ALA A 163 -6.88 10.55 14.28
C ALA A 163 -7.80 10.70 15.50
N PRO A 164 -8.08 9.61 16.24
CA PRO A 164 -9.02 9.58 17.37
C PRO A 164 -8.51 10.27 18.64
N ALA A 165 -7.33 10.90 18.63
CA ALA A 165 -6.76 11.55 19.81
C ALA A 165 -7.57 12.79 20.21
N ALA A 166 -8.01 12.86 21.48
CA ALA A 166 -8.70 14.01 22.07
C ALA A 166 -7.79 15.23 22.29
N THR A 167 -6.49 15.12 21.99
CA THR A 167 -5.53 16.21 22.10
C THR A 167 -5.56 17.08 20.84
N GLN A 168 -5.49 18.40 21.04
CA GLN A 168 -5.46 19.39 19.94
C GLN A 168 -4.21 19.25 19.05
N ASP A 169 -3.15 18.62 19.55
CA ASP A 169 -1.94 18.29 18.81
C ASP A 169 -1.58 16.81 18.92
N ILE A 170 -1.14 16.24 17.81
CA ILE A 170 -0.58 14.89 17.69
C ILE A 170 0.94 15.02 17.64
N GLN A 171 1.61 14.56 18.69
CA GLN A 171 3.07 14.70 18.82
C GLN A 171 3.87 13.51 18.27
N HIS A 172 3.18 12.42 17.92
CA HIS A 172 3.76 11.18 17.42
C HIS A 172 3.00 10.73 16.18
N TRP A 173 3.71 10.13 15.22
CA TRP A 173 3.10 9.53 14.03
C TRP A 173 1.98 8.58 14.43
N THR A 174 0.75 8.98 14.09
CA THR A 174 -0.47 8.26 14.44
C THR A 174 -1.10 7.72 13.17
N PRO A 175 -1.45 6.43 13.11
CA PRO A 175 -2.10 5.88 11.94
C PRO A 175 -3.54 6.39 11.80
N VAL A 176 -3.94 6.65 10.57
CA VAL A 176 -5.31 6.93 10.13
C VAL A 176 -5.70 5.81 9.18
N TYR A 177 -6.72 5.06 9.59
CA TYR A 177 -7.17 3.88 8.88
C TYR A 177 -8.22 4.25 7.84
N LEU A 178 -7.98 3.84 6.61
CA LEU A 178 -8.88 3.97 5.47
C LEU A 178 -9.11 2.59 4.84
N PRO A 179 -10.26 2.37 4.20
CA PRO A 179 -10.62 1.04 3.68
C PRO A 179 -9.87 0.65 2.40
N ASP A 180 -9.15 1.57 1.76
CA ASP A 180 -8.44 1.31 0.50
C ASP A 180 -7.16 2.15 0.38
N VAL A 181 -6.34 1.87 -0.65
CA VAL A 181 -5.08 2.56 -0.92
C VAL A 181 -5.34 4.05 -1.11
N ILE A 182 -4.55 4.89 -0.45
CA ILE A 182 -4.63 6.33 -0.60
C ILE A 182 -4.00 6.71 -1.94
N LYS A 183 -4.75 7.40 -2.79
CA LYS A 183 -4.23 7.95 -4.06
C LYS A 183 -3.58 9.31 -3.87
N SER A 184 -4.25 10.16 -3.10
CA SER A 184 -3.78 11.50 -2.77
C SER A 184 -4.56 12.01 -1.56
N ILE A 185 -3.96 12.92 -0.82
CA ILE A 185 -4.59 13.59 0.32
C ILE A 185 -4.73 15.06 -0.08
N GLN A 186 -5.69 15.77 0.49
CA GLN A 186 -5.80 17.22 0.36
C GLN A 186 -6.08 17.78 1.75
N ILE A 187 -5.10 18.47 2.31
CA ILE A 187 -5.13 18.94 3.70
C ILE A 187 -5.41 20.44 3.74
N GLY A 188 -6.57 20.82 4.30
CA GLY A 188 -6.98 22.20 4.51
C GLY A 188 -6.75 22.72 5.92
N GLN A 189 -7.11 23.98 6.15
CA GLN A 189 -6.99 24.58 7.49
C GLN A 189 -8.00 24.02 8.49
N ASN A 190 -9.13 23.45 8.08
CA ASN A 190 -10.16 22.98 9.01
C ASN A 190 -10.62 21.54 8.77
N HIS A 191 -10.21 20.93 7.65
CA HIS A 191 -10.60 19.58 7.26
C HIS A 191 -9.60 18.98 6.26
N THR A 192 -9.64 17.66 6.12
CA THR A 192 -8.83 16.91 5.17
C THR A 192 -9.74 16.05 4.32
N ILE A 193 -9.43 15.97 3.03
CA ILE A 193 -10.08 15.06 2.08
C ILE A 193 -9.07 14.02 1.64
N PHE A 194 -9.39 12.75 1.87
CA PHE A 194 -8.65 11.61 1.35
C PHE A 194 -9.30 11.16 0.04
N ILE A 195 -8.50 11.08 -1.01
CA ILE A 195 -8.89 10.47 -2.27
C ILE A 195 -8.30 9.08 -2.28
N LEU A 196 -9.17 8.08 -2.24
CA LEU A 196 -8.75 6.70 -2.34
C LEU A 196 -8.50 6.34 -3.80
N GLN A 197 -7.71 5.30 -4.04
CA GLN A 197 -7.44 4.82 -5.39
C GLN A 197 -8.73 4.40 -6.09
N ASN A 198 -9.73 3.89 -5.38
CA ASN A 198 -11.05 3.58 -5.93
C ASN A 198 -11.81 4.84 -6.41
N GLY A 199 -11.34 6.04 -6.06
CA GLY A 199 -11.95 7.32 -6.40
C GLY A 199 -12.98 7.81 -5.39
N ASP A 200 -13.28 7.02 -4.35
CA ASP A 200 -14.10 7.45 -3.23
C ASP A 200 -13.38 8.55 -2.44
N LEU A 201 -14.21 9.44 -1.87
CA LEU A 201 -13.75 10.54 -1.05
C LEU A 201 -14.13 10.29 0.40
N TYR A 202 -13.16 10.50 1.29
CA TYR A 202 -13.37 10.48 2.72
C TYR A 202 -12.97 11.83 3.31
N GLY A 203 -13.76 12.36 4.23
CA GLY A 203 -13.50 13.65 4.89
C GLY A 203 -13.40 13.52 6.41
N CYS A 204 -12.50 14.28 7.02
CA CYS A 204 -12.44 14.50 8.47
C CYS A 204 -12.18 15.98 8.78
N GLY A 205 -12.46 16.42 10.01
CA GLY A 205 -12.45 17.83 10.37
C GLY A 205 -13.84 18.43 10.48
N LYS A 206 -13.96 19.75 10.26
CA LYS A 206 -15.22 20.48 10.34
C LYS A 206 -16.19 20.09 9.22
N MET A 207 -17.31 19.45 9.57
CA MET A 207 -18.21 18.81 8.61
C MET A 207 -18.91 19.82 7.68
N SER A 208 -19.14 21.04 8.14
CA SER A 208 -19.74 22.12 7.32
C SER A 208 -18.99 22.40 6.01
N ASN A 209 -17.70 22.05 5.94
CA ASN A 209 -16.81 22.38 4.83
C ASN A 209 -16.71 21.28 3.76
N PHE A 210 -17.28 20.09 3.99
CA PHE A 210 -17.15 18.96 3.07
C PHE A 210 -18.38 18.04 3.01
N MET A 211 -19.38 18.24 3.86
CA MET A 211 -20.62 17.45 3.87
C MET A 211 -21.83 18.31 3.51
N GLU A 212 -22.63 17.85 2.55
CA GLU A 212 -23.89 18.49 2.17
C GLU A 212 -24.89 18.50 3.35
N GLY A 213 -25.64 19.61 3.49
CA GLY A 213 -26.70 19.75 4.48
C GLY A 213 -26.22 20.24 5.85
N MET A 214 -24.91 20.42 6.04
CA MET A 214 -24.28 20.84 7.30
C MET A 214 -24.06 22.36 7.41
N ALA A 215 -24.91 23.16 6.75
CA ALA A 215 -24.79 24.62 6.72
C ALA A 215 -24.80 25.22 8.13
N GLY A 216 -23.75 25.98 8.47
CA GLY A 216 -23.61 26.62 9.79
C GLY A 216 -23.35 25.67 10.96
N SER A 217 -23.18 24.36 10.72
CA SER A 217 -22.88 23.38 11.78
C SER A 217 -21.47 23.57 12.35
N THR A 218 -21.33 23.34 13.65
CA THR A 218 -20.04 23.27 14.35
C THR A 218 -19.57 21.83 14.57
N GLU A 219 -20.30 20.83 14.05
CA GLU A 219 -19.94 19.43 14.17
C GLU A 219 -18.63 19.11 13.44
N CYS A 220 -17.86 18.22 14.06
CA CYS A 220 -16.52 17.84 13.62
C CYS A 220 -16.42 16.31 13.60
N SER A 221 -15.82 15.77 12.53
CA SER A 221 -15.51 14.36 12.46
C SER A 221 -14.04 14.12 12.82
N LEU A 222 -13.81 13.37 13.89
CA LEU A 222 -12.47 12.98 14.34
C LEU A 222 -11.87 11.82 13.52
N ARG A 223 -12.68 11.13 12.73
CA ARG A 223 -12.27 10.01 11.86
C ARG A 223 -12.72 10.29 10.42
N PRO A 224 -12.05 9.75 9.40
CA PRO A 224 -12.52 9.90 8.02
C PRO A 224 -13.92 9.29 7.84
N ILE A 225 -14.85 10.05 7.25
CA ILE A 225 -16.20 9.60 6.90
C ILE A 225 -16.35 9.61 5.38
N LYS A 226 -16.98 8.56 4.82
CA LYS A 226 -17.26 8.45 3.38
C LYS A 226 -18.22 9.55 2.92
N LEU A 227 -17.90 10.23 1.83
CA LEU A 227 -18.73 11.28 1.24
C LEU A 227 -19.71 10.71 0.22
N GLY A 228 -20.88 10.26 0.70
CA GLY A 228 -21.86 9.53 -0.13
C GLY A 228 -22.53 10.33 -1.26
N PHE A 229 -22.47 11.67 -1.24
CA PHE A 229 -23.03 12.52 -2.30
C PHE A 229 -22.19 12.52 -3.58
N TYR A 230 -20.94 12.06 -3.51
CA TYR A 230 -20.03 12.00 -4.64
C TYR A 230 -19.81 10.56 -5.07
N THR A 231 -20.09 10.26 -6.33
CA THR A 231 -19.80 8.96 -6.95
C THR A 231 -18.76 9.16 -8.05
N PRO A 232 -17.61 8.48 -8.02
CA PRO A 232 -16.56 8.69 -9.00
C PRO A 232 -16.98 8.23 -10.41
N ASP A 233 -16.91 9.12 -11.40
CA ASP A 233 -17.00 8.76 -12.81
C ASP A 233 -15.62 8.37 -13.36
N ARG A 234 -15.49 7.12 -13.82
CA ARG A 234 -14.23 6.50 -14.28
C ARG A 234 -13.66 7.17 -15.52
N GLY A 235 -14.51 7.84 -16.30
CA GLY A 235 -14.10 8.61 -17.46
C GLY A 235 -13.55 9.99 -17.08
N ILE A 236 -13.76 10.47 -15.86
CA ILE A 236 -13.56 11.88 -15.53
C ILE A 236 -12.38 12.04 -14.58
N ARG A 237 -11.45 12.93 -14.94
CA ARG A 237 -10.37 13.31 -14.03
C ARG A 237 -10.87 14.42 -13.12
N VAL A 238 -10.93 14.12 -11.84
CA VAL A 238 -11.36 15.03 -10.78
C VAL A 238 -10.15 15.57 -10.05
N ASP A 239 -10.11 16.90 -9.91
CA ASP A 239 -9.12 17.64 -9.12
C ASP A 239 -9.87 18.22 -7.91
N ILE A 240 -9.36 18.00 -6.71
CA ILE A 240 -9.97 18.51 -5.47
C ILE A 240 -9.08 19.61 -4.91
N VAL A 241 -9.71 20.73 -4.54
CA VAL A 241 -9.07 21.83 -3.84
C VAL A 241 -9.75 21.96 -2.48
N VAL A 242 -8.95 21.97 -1.43
CA VAL A 242 -9.42 22.10 -0.05
C VAL A 242 -8.99 23.47 0.46
N GLU A 243 -9.97 24.32 0.75
CA GLU A 243 -9.78 25.67 1.28
C GLU A 243 -10.15 25.73 2.76
N ASN A 244 -10.08 26.91 3.37
CA ASN A 244 -10.28 27.07 4.81
C ASN A 244 -11.71 26.70 5.26
N ASP A 245 -12.71 27.05 4.47
CA ASP A 245 -14.13 26.95 4.80
C ASP A 245 -14.97 26.23 3.73
N TYR A 246 -14.33 25.74 2.66
CA TYR A 246 -14.98 24.95 1.63
C TYR A 246 -14.05 23.93 0.96
N THR A 247 -14.65 22.99 0.26
CA THR A 247 -14.02 22.01 -0.64
C THR A 247 -14.56 22.23 -2.03
N GLU A 248 -13.69 22.35 -3.02
CA GLU A 248 -14.07 22.37 -4.43
C GLU A 248 -13.65 21.07 -5.12
N ILE A 249 -14.59 20.45 -5.81
CA ILE A 249 -14.40 19.26 -6.62
C ILE A 249 -14.56 19.67 -8.09
N PHE A 250 -13.45 19.76 -8.81
CA PHE A 250 -13.39 20.23 -10.20
C PHE A 250 -13.36 19.06 -11.19
N ASP A 251 -14.36 19.04 -12.08
CA ASP A 251 -14.41 18.15 -13.23
C ASP A 251 -13.68 18.79 -14.42
N THR A 252 -12.50 18.26 -14.72
CA THR A 252 -11.66 18.77 -15.80
C THR A 252 -12.20 18.52 -17.21
N LYS A 253 -13.12 17.57 -17.40
CA LYS A 253 -13.71 17.23 -18.71
C LYS A 253 -14.98 18.01 -18.99
N LEU A 254 -15.85 18.17 -17.99
CA LEU A 254 -17.14 18.86 -18.13
C LEU A 254 -17.07 20.35 -17.80
N LEU A 255 -15.91 20.83 -17.29
CA LEU A 255 -15.70 22.21 -16.87
C LEU A 255 -16.74 22.66 -15.84
N THR A 256 -17.03 21.77 -14.89
CA THR A 256 -17.98 21.99 -13.79
C THR A 256 -17.29 21.81 -12.45
N SER A 257 -17.59 22.69 -11.49
CA SER A 257 -17.14 22.58 -10.11
C SER A 257 -18.32 22.32 -9.19
N LEU A 258 -18.15 21.39 -8.24
CA LEU A 258 -19.00 21.27 -7.07
C LEU A 258 -18.24 21.84 -5.87
N VAL A 259 -18.76 22.91 -5.30
CA VAL A 259 -18.19 23.57 -4.12
C VAL A 259 -19.08 23.25 -2.93
N ILE A 260 -18.52 22.78 -1.83
CA ILE A 260 -19.23 22.43 -0.58
C ILE A 260 -18.57 23.19 0.55
N GLY A 261 -19.35 23.91 1.35
CA GLY A 261 -18.87 24.81 2.39
C GLY A 261 -19.50 26.19 2.27
N ASN A 262 -18.85 27.17 2.90
CA ASN A 262 -19.27 28.57 2.87
C ASN A 262 -18.28 29.41 2.04
N PRO A 263 -18.15 29.17 0.72
CA PRO A 263 -17.24 29.95 -0.09
C PRO A 263 -17.65 31.44 -0.12
N PRO A 264 -16.73 32.38 -0.39
CA PRO A 264 -17.08 33.78 -0.57
C PRO A 264 -18.07 33.93 -1.73
N ILE A 265 -19.33 34.29 -1.42
CA ILE A 265 -20.43 34.42 -2.40
C ILE A 265 -20.06 35.39 -3.54
N LEU A 266 -19.16 36.34 -3.28
CA LEU A 266 -18.68 37.35 -4.24
C LEU A 266 -17.87 36.78 -5.42
N GLU A 267 -17.41 35.52 -5.38
CA GLU A 267 -16.66 34.91 -6.49
C GLU A 267 -17.53 34.30 -7.59
N PHE A 268 -18.79 33.93 -7.30
CA PHE A 268 -19.65 33.27 -8.29
C PHE A 268 -20.54 34.30 -8.98
N LYS A 269 -20.40 34.42 -10.31
CA LYS A 269 -21.38 35.17 -11.11
C LYS A 269 -22.68 34.38 -11.15
N GLU A 270 -23.84 35.03 -10.96
CA GLU A 270 -25.16 34.37 -11.02
C GLU A 270 -25.34 33.53 -12.29
N ASN A 271 -24.74 33.97 -13.39
CA ASN A 271 -24.81 33.35 -14.72
C ASN A 271 -24.03 32.01 -14.82
N GLU A 272 -23.14 31.72 -13.87
CA GLU A 272 -22.27 30.54 -13.85
C GLU A 272 -22.82 29.43 -12.95
N ILE A 273 -23.75 29.75 -12.05
CA ILE A 273 -24.37 28.81 -11.11
C ILE A 273 -25.40 27.96 -11.86
N ARG A 274 -25.22 26.64 -11.83
CA ARG A 274 -26.18 25.67 -12.39
C ARG A 274 -27.20 25.22 -11.36
N ALA A 275 -26.75 25.00 -10.13
CA ALA A 275 -27.57 24.56 -9.00
C ALA A 275 -26.89 24.96 -7.69
N SER A 276 -27.66 25.10 -6.62
CA SER A 276 -27.15 25.36 -5.29
C SER A 276 -28.05 24.74 -4.23
N GLY A 277 -27.47 24.47 -3.07
CA GLY A 277 -28.15 23.98 -1.88
C GLY A 277 -27.73 24.74 -0.63
N PRO A 278 -28.01 24.22 0.57
CA PRO A 278 -27.80 24.93 1.84
C PRO A 278 -26.35 25.34 2.13
N ASN A 279 -25.38 24.52 1.73
CA ASN A 279 -23.94 24.77 1.87
C ASN A 279 -23.15 24.20 0.68
N TRP A 280 -23.72 24.22 -0.51
CA TRP A 280 -23.01 23.80 -1.71
C TRP A 280 -23.51 24.52 -2.96
N VAL A 281 -22.65 24.62 -3.96
CA VAL A 281 -22.93 25.27 -5.24
C VAL A 281 -22.29 24.45 -6.36
N GLN A 282 -23.05 24.19 -7.42
CA GLN A 282 -22.54 23.61 -8.66
C GLN A 282 -22.49 24.71 -9.74
N CYS A 283 -21.32 24.95 -10.32
CA CYS A 283 -21.11 26.01 -11.30
C CYS A 283 -20.30 25.55 -12.53
N LYS A 284 -20.42 26.29 -13.65
CA LYS A 284 -19.51 26.15 -14.80
C LYS A 284 -18.25 26.96 -14.52
N ARG A 285 -17.07 26.34 -14.62
CA ARG A 285 -15.80 27.03 -14.41
C ARG A 285 -14.88 26.78 -15.61
N ALA A 286 -14.43 27.86 -16.26
CA ALA A 286 -13.38 27.76 -17.26
C ALA A 286 -12.07 27.35 -16.58
N LYS A 287 -11.18 26.66 -17.32
CA LYS A 287 -9.82 26.35 -16.84
C LYS A 287 -9.22 27.64 -16.24
N ARG A 288 -8.85 27.62 -14.95
CA ARG A 288 -7.88 28.58 -14.43
C ARG A 288 -6.63 28.40 -15.28
N GLN A 289 -6.32 29.39 -16.14
CA GLN A 289 -4.92 29.60 -16.49
C GLN A 289 -4.27 29.98 -15.17
N GLU A 290 -3.44 29.09 -14.65
CA GLU A 290 -2.53 29.48 -13.60
C GLU A 290 -1.56 30.45 -14.24
N GLU A 291 -1.82 31.73 -14.05
CA GLU A 291 -0.71 32.62 -13.81
C GLU A 291 -0.04 32.04 -12.56
N GLU A 292 1.12 31.42 -12.75
CA GLU A 292 2.01 31.07 -11.64
C GLU A 292 2.45 32.38 -10.98
N GLU A 293 1.57 33.01 -10.21
CA GLU A 293 2.01 33.90 -9.16
C GLU A 293 2.84 33.03 -8.24
N VAL A 294 4.13 33.37 -8.12
CA VAL A 294 5.06 32.75 -7.19
C VAL A 294 4.56 33.10 -5.79
N THR A 295 3.64 32.31 -5.27
CA THR A 295 3.11 32.50 -3.92
C THR A 295 4.23 32.21 -2.94
N SER A 296 4.43 33.12 -1.99
CA SER A 296 5.41 32.98 -0.92
C SER A 296 4.68 32.89 0.42
N LYS A 297 5.20 32.06 1.31
CA LYS A 297 4.70 31.88 2.67
C LYS A 297 5.62 32.62 3.63
N GLU A 298 5.04 33.46 4.48
CA GLU A 298 5.77 34.11 5.56
C GLU A 298 5.90 33.15 6.75
N ILE A 299 7.12 32.87 7.19
CA ILE A 299 7.42 32.03 8.35
C ILE A 299 8.34 32.74 9.33
N GLU A 300 8.29 32.37 10.59
CA GLU A 300 9.18 32.89 11.63
C GLU A 300 10.36 31.92 11.85
N VAL A 301 11.58 32.40 11.70
CA VAL A 301 12.81 31.59 11.86
C VAL A 301 13.73 32.17 12.92
N ASP A 302 14.46 31.28 13.60
CA ASP A 302 15.48 31.65 14.57
C ASP A 302 16.71 32.21 13.84
N VAL A 303 17.26 33.32 14.31
CA VAL A 303 18.49 33.94 13.79
C VAL A 303 19.65 33.58 14.71
N TYR A 304 20.86 33.48 14.16
CA TYR A 304 22.08 33.17 14.90
C TYR A 304 22.37 34.08 16.12
N ASP A 305 21.80 35.28 16.16
CA ASP A 305 21.92 36.24 17.27
C ASP A 305 20.89 35.99 18.41
N GLY A 306 20.05 34.95 18.29
CA GLY A 306 19.01 34.59 19.24
C GLY A 306 17.70 35.35 19.06
N THR A 307 17.60 36.22 18.04
CA THR A 307 16.34 36.87 17.66
C THR A 307 15.53 35.97 16.73
N LYS A 308 14.28 36.37 16.49
CA LYS A 308 13.41 35.74 15.49
C LYS A 308 13.11 36.74 14.38
N ARG A 309 13.15 36.28 13.13
CA ARG A 309 12.81 37.09 11.95
C ARG A 309 11.74 36.40 11.12
N LYS A 310 10.88 37.21 10.52
CA LYS A 310 9.93 36.75 9.52
C LYS A 310 10.61 36.76 8.16
N ILE A 311 10.54 35.64 7.45
CA ILE A 311 11.08 35.49 6.10
C ILE A 311 10.01 34.95 5.15
N LYS A 312 10.17 35.24 3.86
CA LYS A 312 9.29 34.71 2.81
C LYS A 312 9.96 33.50 2.16
N VAL A 313 9.34 32.34 2.27
CA VAL A 313 9.76 31.09 1.63
C VAL A 313 8.88 30.84 0.41
N LEU A 314 9.47 30.44 -0.70
CA LEU A 314 8.73 30.15 -1.93
C LEU A 314 8.01 28.80 -1.84
N GLN A 315 6.93 28.64 -2.61
CA GLN A 315 6.12 27.42 -2.63
C GLN A 315 6.92 26.15 -3.02
N ASP A 316 8.03 26.30 -3.75
CA ASP A 316 8.92 25.18 -4.07
C ASP A 316 9.65 24.59 -2.84
N CYS A 317 9.58 25.26 -1.69
CA CYS A 317 10.27 24.91 -0.45
C CYS A 317 11.80 24.76 -0.59
N CYS A 318 12.35 25.19 -1.73
CA CYS A 318 13.77 25.15 -2.04
C CYS A 318 14.43 26.53 -1.92
N HIS A 319 13.63 27.59 -1.99
CA HIS A 319 14.11 28.95 -2.04
C HIS A 319 13.39 29.87 -1.06
N TRP A 320 14.08 30.94 -0.70
CA TRP A 320 13.54 32.03 0.11
C TRP A 320 13.90 33.38 -0.52
N VAL A 321 13.16 34.42 -0.14
CA VAL A 321 13.34 35.78 -0.64
C VAL A 321 14.08 36.60 0.41
N GLY A 322 15.24 37.12 0.03
CA GLY A 322 16.08 37.97 0.87
C GLY A 322 15.53 39.38 1.02
N ASP A 323 16.15 40.18 1.90
CA ASP A 323 15.75 41.58 2.17
C ASP A 323 15.90 42.48 0.92
N ASN A 324 16.74 42.06 -0.04
CA ASN A 324 16.96 42.68 -1.35
C ASN A 324 15.94 42.23 -2.43
N GLU A 325 14.89 41.51 -2.05
CA GLU A 325 13.91 40.87 -2.94
C GLU A 325 14.50 39.84 -3.92
N GLN A 326 15.75 39.40 -3.73
CA GLN A 326 16.36 38.37 -4.55
C GLN A 326 16.02 36.96 -4.05
N LYS A 327 15.97 36.01 -4.99
CA LYS A 327 15.71 34.59 -4.72
C LYS A 327 17.01 33.89 -4.31
N HIS A 328 17.04 33.34 -3.11
CA HIS A 328 18.17 32.60 -2.54
C HIS A 328 17.81 31.13 -2.29
N LYS A 329 18.78 30.23 -2.45
CA LYS A 329 18.64 28.78 -2.19
C LYS A 329 18.72 28.50 -0.69
N ILE A 330 17.91 27.56 -0.19
CA ILE A 330 18.01 27.08 1.19
C ILE A 330 19.19 26.11 1.29
N PHE A 331 20.08 26.32 2.25
CA PHE A 331 21.19 25.41 2.48
C PHE A 331 20.72 24.26 3.38
N CYS A 332 20.72 23.01 2.91
CA CYS A 332 20.18 21.88 3.68
C CYS A 332 21.27 20.89 4.11
N LEU A 333 21.28 20.53 5.39
CA LEU A 333 22.10 19.48 5.97
C LEU A 333 21.23 18.34 6.50
N ILE A 334 21.44 17.12 6.01
CA ILE A 334 20.83 15.89 6.54
C ILE A 334 21.87 15.11 7.32
N ASP A 335 21.61 14.86 8.61
CA ASP A 335 22.52 14.16 9.53
C ASP A 335 23.99 14.65 9.42
N GLY A 336 24.18 15.97 9.24
CA GLY A 336 25.49 16.60 9.14
C GLY A 336 26.18 16.57 7.77
N PHE A 337 25.49 16.20 6.68
CA PHE A 337 25.99 16.28 5.31
C PHE A 337 25.11 17.16 4.42
N ARG A 338 25.73 17.91 3.51
CA ARG A 338 25.05 18.79 2.56
C ARG A 338 24.20 17.99 1.57
N LEU A 339 22.97 18.44 1.39
CA LEU A 339 22.01 17.96 0.41
C LEU A 339 21.78 19.04 -0.65
N ASP A 340 21.86 18.64 -1.91
CA ASP A 340 21.47 19.51 -3.02
C ASP A 340 19.95 19.43 -3.21
N ILE A 341 19.24 20.38 -2.60
CA ILE A 341 17.77 20.40 -2.57
C ILE A 341 17.13 20.64 -3.93
N GLU A 342 17.82 21.27 -4.88
CA GLU A 342 17.26 21.51 -6.23
C GLU A 342 17.17 20.22 -7.05
N LYS A 343 17.90 19.18 -6.65
CA LYS A 343 17.80 17.84 -7.23
C LYS A 343 16.62 17.05 -6.68
N LEU A 344 16.01 17.51 -5.59
CA LEU A 344 14.78 16.93 -5.07
C LEU A 344 13.62 17.42 -5.94
N LYS A 345 13.22 16.59 -6.90
CA LYS A 345 11.99 16.83 -7.68
C LYS A 345 10.77 16.51 -6.82
N GLY A 346 9.64 17.17 -7.06
CA GLY A 346 8.30 16.63 -6.80
C GLY A 346 7.97 16.24 -5.36
N GLY A 347 7.58 17.17 -4.50
CA GLY A 347 6.85 16.89 -3.25
C GLY A 347 7.73 16.47 -2.08
N CYS A 348 9.01 16.25 -2.33
CA CYS A 348 9.97 15.72 -1.36
C CYS A 348 10.30 16.68 -0.20
N LEU A 349 9.83 17.93 -0.22
CA LEU A 349 10.10 18.93 0.81
C LEU A 349 8.80 19.60 1.25
N ALA A 350 8.69 19.88 2.54
CA ALA A 350 7.62 20.73 3.08
C ALA A 350 8.09 21.56 4.28
N ILE A 351 7.54 22.76 4.42
CA ILE A 351 7.88 23.69 5.50
C ILE A 351 6.61 24.10 6.25
N THR A 352 6.60 23.80 7.55
CA THR A 352 5.64 24.32 8.52
C THR A 352 6.15 25.65 9.09
N ASP A 353 5.34 26.32 9.91
CA ASP A 353 5.75 27.58 10.56
C ASP A 353 6.95 27.41 11.51
N THR A 354 7.31 26.18 11.90
CA THR A 354 8.36 25.90 12.89
C THR A 354 9.42 24.89 12.47
N LYS A 355 9.16 24.10 11.42
CA LYS A 355 10.00 22.96 11.01
C LYS A 355 9.96 22.71 9.51
N MET A 356 11.07 22.21 8.99
CA MET A 356 11.18 21.64 7.65
C MET A 356 11.15 20.11 7.73
N PHE A 357 10.54 19.50 6.71
CA PHE A 357 10.47 18.06 6.50
C PHE A 357 11.02 17.73 5.12
N ALA A 358 11.73 16.60 5.02
CA ALA A 358 12.23 16.08 3.76
C ALA A 358 11.97 14.58 3.66
N HIS A 359 11.57 14.12 2.48
CA HIS A 359 11.48 12.70 2.12
C HIS A 359 12.59 12.39 1.12
N VAL A 360 13.51 11.52 1.52
CA VAL A 360 14.65 11.11 0.68
C VAL A 360 14.84 9.61 0.83
N ASP A 361 14.88 8.88 -0.29
CA ASP A 361 15.04 7.42 -0.34
C ASP A 361 14.06 6.64 0.57
N LYS A 362 12.78 7.04 0.57
CA LYS A 362 11.70 6.48 1.41
C LYS A 362 11.90 6.67 2.92
N ILE A 363 12.78 7.59 3.31
CA ILE A 363 13.08 7.94 4.70
C ILE A 363 12.63 9.39 4.93
N MET A 364 11.96 9.61 6.04
CA MET A 364 11.55 10.93 6.48
C MET A 364 12.62 11.57 7.36
N TYR A 365 12.86 12.86 7.13
CA TYR A 365 13.75 13.72 7.89
C TYR A 365 12.97 14.94 8.38
N SER A 366 13.33 15.46 9.55
CA SER A 366 12.72 16.67 10.10
C SER A 366 13.73 17.49 10.88
N GLY A 367 13.53 18.81 10.90
CA GLY A 367 14.35 19.70 11.69
C GLY A 367 13.99 21.17 11.56
N LYS A 368 14.89 22.05 11.97
CA LYS A 368 14.65 23.50 12.06
C LYS A 368 15.30 24.28 10.93
N LEU A 369 14.68 25.42 10.60
CA LEU A 369 15.21 26.46 9.71
C LEU A 369 15.79 27.58 10.57
N MET A 370 16.97 28.07 10.19
CA MET A 370 17.69 29.09 10.94
C MET A 370 18.49 30.00 10.01
N MET A 371 18.52 31.30 10.30
CA MET A 371 19.31 32.27 9.55
C MET A 371 20.73 32.34 10.13
N VAL A 372 21.73 32.18 9.25
CA VAL A 372 23.15 32.08 9.60
C VAL A 372 23.98 33.10 8.81
N PRO A 373 25.16 33.53 9.31
CA PRO A 373 25.98 34.51 8.60
C PRO A 373 26.67 33.91 7.36
N ARG A 374 26.76 34.70 6.29
CA ARG A 374 27.54 34.39 5.08
C ARG A 374 29.04 34.68 5.28
N GLU A 375 29.89 33.95 4.55
CA GLU A 375 31.33 34.24 4.44
C GLU A 375 31.55 35.32 3.37
N ASN A 376 32.19 36.44 3.71
CA ASN A 376 32.57 37.48 2.76
C ASN A 376 33.67 36.93 1.84
N ALA A 377 33.33 36.48 0.63
CA ALA A 377 34.33 36.09 -0.37
C ALA A 377 35.08 37.35 -0.82
N ALA A 378 36.38 37.41 -0.52
CA ALA A 378 37.27 38.52 -0.83
C ALA A 378 37.16 39.01 -2.29
N VAL A 379 36.72 40.26 -2.46
CA VAL A 379 37.09 41.12 -3.60
C VAL A 379 37.62 42.44 -3.03
N GLU A 380 38.70 42.37 -2.26
CA GLU A 380 39.56 43.51 -1.95
C GLU A 380 41.00 43.00 -1.82
N ASP A 381 41.55 42.43 -2.90
CA ASP A 381 42.99 42.11 -2.94
C ASP A 381 43.51 42.12 -4.39
N ASN A 382 43.03 43.06 -5.22
CA ASN A 382 43.58 43.34 -6.56
C ASN A 382 43.21 44.75 -7.07
N ILE A 383 43.24 45.76 -6.20
CA ILE A 383 43.43 47.14 -6.68
C ILE A 383 44.91 47.43 -6.50
N ASN A 384 45.62 47.51 -7.64
CA ASN A 384 46.98 48.04 -7.66
C ASN A 384 46.95 49.46 -7.07
N GLU A 385 47.92 49.80 -6.23
CA GLU A 385 48.10 51.11 -5.58
C GLU A 385 48.46 52.25 -6.57
N ASP A 386 47.85 52.32 -7.75
CA ASP A 386 48.19 53.35 -8.76
C ASP A 386 47.00 54.15 -9.33
N ASP A 387 45.78 53.96 -8.83
CA ASP A 387 44.65 54.84 -9.17
C ASP A 387 44.05 55.46 -7.88
N GLU A 388 44.79 56.42 -7.30
CA GLU A 388 44.18 57.47 -6.50
C GLU A 388 43.36 58.35 -7.45
N ASP A 389 42.03 58.21 -7.45
CA ASP A 389 41.08 59.34 -7.46
C ASP A 389 39.62 58.83 -7.46
N GLU A 390 38.82 59.41 -6.56
CA GLU A 390 37.36 59.27 -6.41
C GLU A 390 36.81 57.90 -5.98
N MET A 391 36.95 57.56 -4.69
CA MET A 391 35.92 56.77 -4.01
C MET A 391 35.15 57.65 -3.03
N ASP A 392 33.89 57.87 -3.38
CA ASP A 392 32.86 58.54 -2.61
C ASP A 392 32.68 57.83 -1.26
N ILE A 393 32.65 58.60 -0.18
CA ILE A 393 32.42 58.11 1.20
C ILE A 393 30.90 57.87 1.36
N GLY A 394 30.38 56.96 0.54
CA GLY A 394 28.98 56.53 0.47
C GLY A 394 28.77 55.03 0.70
N ASP A 395 29.80 54.20 0.53
CA ASP A 395 29.68 52.73 0.59
C ASP A 395 29.95 52.11 1.98
N LEU A 396 30.22 52.93 3.00
CA LEU A 396 30.44 52.46 4.38
C LEU A 396 29.15 52.19 5.18
N ARG A 397 27.99 52.07 4.51
CA ARG A 397 26.69 51.75 5.17
C ARG A 397 25.76 50.81 4.37
N ASN A 398 26.28 49.89 3.57
CA ASN A 398 25.52 48.70 3.15
C ASN A 398 25.91 47.47 4.01
N VAL A 399 26.06 47.68 5.32
CA VAL A 399 26.35 46.64 6.33
C VAL A 399 25.04 46.09 6.94
N GLU A 400 24.04 45.82 6.09
CA GLU A 400 22.85 45.06 6.47
C GLU A 400 22.94 43.64 5.89
N ASN A 401 23.90 42.90 6.46
CA ASN A 401 23.96 41.45 6.69
C ASN A 401 23.35 40.51 5.62
N GLU A 402 24.21 40.09 4.69
CA GLU A 402 24.06 38.89 3.87
C GLU A 402 23.93 37.64 4.76
N THR A 403 22.70 37.19 5.00
CA THR A 403 22.36 36.01 5.79
C THR A 403 21.95 34.86 4.87
N ILE A 404 22.25 33.61 5.27
CA ILE A 404 21.87 32.39 4.56
C ILE A 404 20.82 31.65 5.38
N LEU A 405 19.83 31.05 4.73
CA LEU A 405 18.86 30.19 5.40
C LEU A 405 19.37 28.74 5.42
N LEU A 406 19.65 28.23 6.63
CA LEU A 406 20.14 26.87 6.88
C LEU A 406 19.01 25.98 7.42
N ALA A 407 18.84 24.80 6.83
CA ALA A 407 17.98 23.73 7.32
C ALA A 407 18.84 22.59 7.90
N LEU A 408 18.67 22.30 9.19
CA LEU A 408 19.32 21.17 9.86
C LEU A 408 18.29 20.06 10.09
N LEU A 409 18.39 18.97 9.33
CA LEU A 409 17.44 17.86 9.35
C LEU A 409 18.09 16.57 9.87
N GLU A 410 17.33 15.79 10.62
CA GLU A 410 17.75 14.47 11.11
C GLU A 410 16.70 13.40 10.78
N GLU A 411 17.12 12.13 10.66
CA GLU A 411 16.22 11.01 10.33
C GLU A 411 15.16 10.79 11.42
N ILE A 412 13.90 10.70 10.99
CA ILE A 412 12.78 10.26 11.81
C ILE A 412 12.80 8.73 11.86
N VAL A 413 13.14 8.19 13.03
CA VAL A 413 13.31 6.75 13.24
C VAL A 413 11.97 6.02 13.28
N SER A 414 11.56 5.49 12.12
CA SER A 414 10.36 4.67 11.92
C SER A 414 10.71 3.21 11.61
N PRO A 415 9.90 2.24 12.10
CA PRO A 415 9.98 0.85 11.66
C PRO A 415 9.56 0.66 10.20
N TYR A 416 8.72 1.55 9.66
CA TYR A 416 8.19 1.48 8.30
C TYR A 416 8.87 2.48 7.36
N ALA A 417 8.90 2.15 6.07
CA ALA A 417 9.25 3.09 5.01
C ALA A 417 8.07 4.01 4.70
N PHE A 418 8.36 5.24 4.25
CA PHE A 418 7.34 6.19 3.80
C PHE A 418 7.35 6.26 2.28
N ASP A 419 6.19 6.18 1.65
CA ASP A 419 6.08 6.26 0.20
C ASP A 419 5.92 7.72 -0.29
N ASP A 420 5.17 8.57 0.43
CA ASP A 420 4.93 9.99 0.11
C ASP A 420 4.57 10.80 1.38
N PHE A 421 4.53 12.14 1.33
CA PHE A 421 4.05 12.99 2.45
C PHE A 421 3.45 14.35 2.02
N GLU A 422 2.52 14.87 2.84
CA GLU A 422 1.90 16.19 2.67
C GLU A 422 1.82 16.95 4.02
N VAL A 423 1.76 18.30 3.96
CA VAL A 423 1.71 19.18 5.15
C VAL A 423 0.65 20.28 4.97
N SER A 424 -0.07 20.62 6.04
CA SER A 424 -1.09 21.69 6.03
C SER A 424 -0.48 23.09 6.11
N SER A 425 -0.55 23.89 5.03
CA SER A 425 -0.53 25.38 5.08
C SER A 425 -0.57 26.08 3.70
N ILE A 426 -1.53 25.77 2.80
CA ILE A 426 -1.74 26.27 1.39
C ILE A 426 -1.40 25.15 0.35
N PRO A 427 -2.18 24.99 -0.74
CA PRO A 427 -2.29 23.70 -1.42
C PRO A 427 -1.00 23.30 -2.14
N PRO A 428 -0.60 22.01 -2.07
CA PRO A 428 0.34 21.50 -3.04
C PRO A 428 -0.36 21.47 -4.41
N ARG A 429 0.14 22.25 -5.37
CA ARG A 429 0.30 21.69 -6.71
C ARG A 429 1.74 21.21 -6.83
N GLN A 430 1.89 19.90 -6.80
CA GLN A 430 3.12 19.18 -7.15
C GLN A 430 2.85 18.42 -8.47
N PRO A 431 3.89 18.16 -9.30
CA PRO A 431 3.72 17.39 -10.52
C PRO A 431 3.11 16.06 -10.16
N ARG A 432 2.18 15.62 -11.00
CA ARG A 432 1.65 14.25 -10.95
C ARG A 432 2.83 13.30 -11.10
N MET A 433 3.38 12.82 -9.99
CA MET A 433 3.82 11.43 -10.00
C MET A 433 2.57 10.65 -10.37
N LYS A 434 2.65 9.91 -11.47
CA LYS A 434 1.73 8.78 -11.59
C LYS A 434 2.15 7.91 -10.41
N PRO A 435 1.38 7.77 -9.32
CA PRO A 435 1.57 6.60 -8.50
C PRO A 435 1.59 5.44 -9.48
N GLN A 436 2.54 4.49 -9.32
CA GLN A 436 2.35 3.20 -9.96
C GLN A 436 0.90 2.84 -9.68
N SER A 437 0.12 2.61 -10.72
CA SER A 437 -1.27 2.23 -10.57
C SER A 437 -1.26 0.86 -9.93
N VAL A 438 -1.17 0.82 -8.60
CA VAL A 438 -1.85 -0.21 -7.85
C VAL A 438 -3.30 0.04 -8.25
N TYR A 439 -3.89 -0.89 -8.99
CA TYR A 439 -5.33 -0.81 -9.18
C TYR A 439 -5.91 -1.24 -7.83
N PRO A 440 -6.72 -0.39 -7.20
CA PRO A 440 -7.43 -0.79 -5.98
C PRO A 440 -8.27 -2.00 -6.34
N LEU A 441 -8.28 -2.99 -5.46
CA LEU A 441 -8.90 -4.29 -5.72
C LEU A 441 -10.43 -4.16 -5.93
N GLU A 442 -11.04 -3.05 -5.48
CA GLU A 442 -12.44 -2.66 -5.76
C GLU A 442 -12.69 -2.15 -7.20
N LYS A 443 -11.64 -1.90 -8.00
CA LYS A 443 -11.75 -1.52 -9.43
C LYS A 443 -11.55 -2.70 -10.38
N GLN A 444 -11.87 -3.89 -9.91
CA GLN A 444 -11.92 -5.08 -10.75
C GLN A 444 -13.28 -5.17 -11.43
N PHE A 445 -13.28 -5.13 -12.76
CA PHE A 445 -14.53 -5.26 -13.53
C PHE A 445 -14.73 -6.70 -14.00
N PRO A 446 -16.00 -7.16 -14.10
CA PRO A 446 -16.32 -8.42 -14.77
C PRO A 446 -15.88 -8.47 -16.24
N TYR A 447 -15.60 -7.30 -16.82
CA TYR A 447 -15.53 -7.09 -18.25
C TYR A 447 -14.44 -6.09 -18.62
N GLU A 448 -13.86 -6.29 -19.82
CA GLU A 448 -12.86 -5.42 -20.42
C GLU A 448 -13.54 -4.17 -21.01
N SER A 449 -13.18 -2.97 -20.53
CA SER A 449 -13.77 -1.72 -21.01
C SER A 449 -12.93 -1.11 -22.13
N TYR A 450 -13.43 -1.19 -23.38
CA TYR A 450 -12.81 -0.53 -24.53
C TYR A 450 -13.36 0.88 -24.69
N PHE A 451 -12.53 1.89 -24.43
CA PHE A 451 -12.98 3.30 -24.34
C PHE A 451 -12.84 4.14 -25.62
N SER A 452 -12.51 3.56 -26.77
CA SER A 452 -12.49 4.32 -28.02
C SER A 452 -13.03 3.51 -29.20
N PHE A 453 -14.04 4.10 -29.85
CA PHE A 453 -14.56 3.65 -31.14
C PHE A 453 -14.36 4.79 -32.13
N ASP A 454 -13.56 4.55 -33.15
CA ASP A 454 -13.50 5.45 -34.28
C ASP A 454 -14.38 4.86 -35.37
N PHE A 455 -15.60 5.38 -35.51
CA PHE A 455 -16.43 5.03 -36.65
C PHE A 455 -15.94 5.89 -37.80
N PRO A 456 -15.30 5.32 -38.85
CA PRO A 456 -15.01 6.11 -40.03
C PRO A 456 -16.32 6.73 -40.51
N ASP A 457 -16.34 8.06 -40.63
CA ASP A 457 -17.51 8.76 -41.12
C ASP A 457 -17.96 8.15 -42.43
N LEU A 458 -19.26 7.93 -42.60
CA LEU A 458 -19.86 7.59 -43.89
C LEU A 458 -19.85 8.83 -44.81
N SER A 459 -18.70 9.50 -44.93
CA SER A 459 -18.48 10.71 -45.72
C SER A 459 -18.00 10.37 -47.13
N ASN A 460 -18.70 9.45 -47.80
CA ASN A 460 -18.64 9.35 -49.25
C ASN A 460 -20.05 9.37 -49.86
N PRO A 461 -20.67 10.56 -50.03
CA PRO A 461 -22.02 10.71 -50.59
C PRO A 461 -22.15 10.23 -52.06
N LYS A 462 -21.06 9.76 -52.69
CA LYS A 462 -21.06 9.28 -54.09
C LYS A 462 -21.52 7.83 -54.27
N LEU A 463 -21.73 7.07 -53.20
CA LEU A 463 -22.32 5.72 -53.24
C LEU A 463 -23.41 5.63 -52.16
N MET A 464 -24.62 6.08 -52.48
CA MET A 464 -25.79 5.84 -51.62
C MET A 464 -26.11 4.34 -51.63
N VAL A 465 -25.56 3.60 -50.66
CA VAL A 465 -25.97 2.22 -50.39
C VAL A 465 -27.32 2.25 -49.67
N ASN A 466 -28.29 1.50 -50.16
CA ASN A 466 -29.58 1.32 -49.50
C ASN A 466 -29.42 0.24 -48.42
N PHE A 467 -29.48 0.64 -47.15
CA PHE A 467 -29.40 -0.22 -45.96
C PHE A 467 -30.80 -0.71 -45.57
N ASP A 468 -31.56 -1.27 -46.51
CA ASP A 468 -32.81 -1.93 -46.17
C ASP A 468 -32.54 -3.17 -45.30
N GLY A 469 -33.57 -3.65 -44.59
CA GLY A 469 -33.40 -4.78 -43.68
C GLY A 469 -32.91 -6.06 -44.39
N HIS A 470 -33.18 -6.22 -45.69
CA HIS A 470 -32.74 -7.38 -46.46
C HIS A 470 -31.24 -7.30 -46.74
N TYR A 471 -30.73 -6.11 -47.06
CA TYR A 471 -29.30 -5.86 -47.19
C TYR A 471 -28.56 -6.16 -45.87
N LEU A 472 -29.09 -5.69 -44.73
CA LEU A 472 -28.47 -5.89 -43.42
C LEU A 472 -28.48 -7.37 -43.01
N LEU A 473 -29.60 -8.06 -43.20
CA LEU A 473 -29.72 -9.50 -42.94
C LEU A 473 -28.79 -10.31 -43.83
N ASN A 474 -28.72 -10.00 -45.13
CA ASN A 474 -27.81 -10.67 -46.05
C ASN A 474 -26.33 -10.40 -45.72
N SER A 475 -26.02 -9.18 -45.29
CA SER A 475 -24.67 -8.82 -44.83
C SER A 475 -24.29 -9.61 -43.59
N PHE A 476 -25.19 -9.74 -42.61
CA PHE A 476 -24.99 -10.58 -41.44
C PHE A 476 -24.88 -12.08 -41.80
N LYS A 477 -25.74 -12.61 -42.68
CA LYS A 477 -25.67 -13.99 -43.17
C LYS A 477 -24.37 -14.26 -43.93
N LYS A 478 -23.81 -13.26 -44.61
CA LYS A 478 -22.49 -13.37 -45.26
C LYS A 478 -21.38 -13.48 -44.22
N ILE A 479 -21.42 -12.67 -43.16
CA ILE A 479 -20.50 -12.77 -42.02
C ILE A 479 -20.61 -14.18 -41.41
N TRP A 480 -21.83 -14.64 -41.12
CA TRP A 480 -22.09 -15.99 -40.59
C TRP A 480 -21.43 -17.08 -41.43
N ARG A 481 -21.65 -17.07 -42.76
CA ARG A 481 -21.08 -18.07 -43.67
C ARG A 481 -19.56 -18.00 -43.77
N SER A 482 -18.97 -16.83 -43.56
CA SER A 482 -17.52 -16.65 -43.59
C SER A 482 -16.81 -17.01 -42.28
N THR A 483 -17.54 -17.11 -41.17
CA THR A 483 -16.98 -17.48 -39.87
C THR A 483 -16.89 -19.00 -39.75
N ASP A 484 -15.67 -19.55 -39.70
CA ASP A 484 -15.44 -20.99 -39.49
C ASP A 484 -15.90 -21.42 -38.08
N ILE A 485 -16.54 -22.59 -37.98
CA ILE A 485 -16.95 -23.22 -36.72
C ILE A 485 -15.74 -23.46 -35.81
N LYS A 486 -14.58 -23.78 -36.41
CA LYS A 486 -13.32 -23.92 -35.66
C LYS A 486 -12.88 -22.58 -35.06
N ALA A 487 -13.06 -21.47 -35.79
CA ALA A 487 -12.75 -20.14 -35.29
C ALA A 487 -13.62 -19.77 -34.09
N LEU A 488 -14.95 -20.06 -34.14
CA LEU A 488 -15.85 -19.84 -33.01
C LEU A 488 -15.46 -20.62 -31.75
N SER A 489 -14.87 -21.80 -31.93
CA SER A 489 -14.46 -22.65 -30.81
C SER A 489 -13.25 -22.07 -30.05
N ILE A 490 -12.38 -21.30 -30.70
CA ILE A 490 -11.17 -20.70 -30.10
C ILE A 490 -11.31 -19.21 -29.74
N MET A 491 -12.51 -18.63 -29.91
CA MET A 491 -12.79 -17.23 -29.55
C MET A 491 -12.81 -16.99 -28.04
N TYR A 492 -12.79 -18.04 -27.23
CA TYR A 492 -12.55 -18.01 -25.80
C TYR A 492 -11.37 -18.90 -25.44
N ALA A 493 -10.45 -18.37 -24.63
CA ALA A 493 -9.30 -19.10 -24.14
C ALA A 493 -9.72 -20.13 -23.08
N LYS A 494 -8.84 -21.08 -22.75
CA LYS A 494 -9.06 -22.06 -21.67
C LYS A 494 -9.44 -21.44 -20.31
N SER A 495 -9.09 -20.18 -20.07
CA SER A 495 -9.45 -19.44 -18.87
C SER A 495 -10.89 -18.94 -18.86
N GLY A 496 -11.58 -18.93 -19.99
CA GLY A 496 -12.91 -18.32 -20.11
C GLY A 496 -12.91 -16.88 -20.60
N ILE A 497 -11.75 -16.29 -20.89
CA ILE A 497 -11.62 -14.91 -21.40
C ILE A 497 -11.74 -14.92 -22.94
N PRO A 498 -12.43 -13.94 -23.56
CA PRO A 498 -12.46 -13.82 -25.02
C PRO A 498 -11.06 -13.58 -25.58
N THR A 499 -10.64 -14.36 -26.57
CA THR A 499 -9.41 -14.13 -27.35
C THR A 499 -9.61 -13.04 -28.40
N THR A 500 -10.86 -12.78 -28.80
CA THR A 500 -11.25 -11.70 -29.71
C THR A 500 -12.50 -11.00 -29.16
N THR A 501 -12.45 -9.68 -29.04
CA THR A 501 -13.50 -8.91 -28.36
C THR A 501 -14.44 -8.20 -29.33
N CYS A 502 -13.95 -7.77 -30.50
CA CYS A 502 -14.74 -7.04 -31.50
C CYS A 502 -15.99 -7.80 -31.96
N PHE A 503 -15.84 -9.09 -32.26
CA PHE A 503 -16.92 -9.94 -32.76
C PHE A 503 -18.01 -10.16 -31.71
N VAL A 504 -17.61 -10.56 -30.49
CA VAL A 504 -18.56 -10.80 -29.38
C VAL A 504 -19.26 -9.52 -28.97
N ARG A 505 -18.51 -8.41 -28.84
CA ARG A 505 -19.05 -7.08 -28.56
C ARG A 505 -20.05 -6.63 -29.61
N GLY A 506 -19.72 -6.80 -30.88
CA GLY A 506 -20.62 -6.43 -31.99
C GLY A 506 -21.95 -7.19 -31.94
N LEU A 507 -21.92 -8.49 -31.65
CA LEU A 507 -23.12 -9.30 -31.47
C LEU A 507 -23.97 -8.80 -30.29
N LEU A 508 -23.36 -8.58 -29.12
CA LEU A 508 -24.06 -8.10 -27.93
C LEU A 508 -24.63 -6.68 -28.13
N ALA A 509 -23.87 -5.79 -28.76
CA ALA A 509 -24.31 -4.43 -29.08
C ALA A 509 -25.51 -4.44 -30.04
N LEU A 510 -25.51 -5.32 -31.05
CA LEU A 510 -26.67 -5.48 -31.94
C LEU A 510 -27.91 -5.99 -31.18
N ILE A 511 -27.74 -6.97 -30.28
CA ILE A 511 -28.85 -7.48 -29.46
C ILE A 511 -29.45 -6.35 -28.62
N HIS A 512 -28.61 -5.52 -27.99
CA HIS A 512 -29.08 -4.40 -27.19
C HIS A 512 -29.71 -3.28 -28.04
N PHE A 513 -29.13 -2.96 -29.20
CA PHE A 513 -29.62 -1.89 -30.09
C PHE A 513 -30.92 -2.28 -30.80
N LEU A 514 -31.11 -3.56 -31.12
CA LEU A 514 -32.29 -4.12 -31.79
C LEU A 514 -33.33 -4.70 -30.81
N ARG A 515 -33.18 -4.45 -29.51
CA ARG A 515 -34.10 -4.96 -28.49
C ARG A 515 -35.55 -4.63 -28.85
N PRO A 516 -36.48 -5.60 -28.76
CA PRO A 516 -37.86 -5.39 -29.15
C PRO A 516 -38.58 -4.53 -28.10
N ASP A 517 -39.38 -3.59 -28.57
CA ASP A 517 -40.35 -2.87 -27.76
C ASP A 517 -41.49 -3.81 -27.33
N GLU A 518 -41.92 -3.73 -26.07
CA GLU A 518 -42.90 -4.67 -25.49
C GLU A 518 -44.28 -4.55 -26.15
N GLU A 519 -44.67 -3.36 -26.62
CA GLU A 519 -45.98 -3.13 -27.23
C GLU A 519 -45.99 -3.50 -28.72
N THR A 520 -44.93 -3.15 -29.44
CA THR A 520 -44.90 -3.25 -30.91
C THR A 520 -44.09 -4.42 -31.45
N GLY A 521 -43.18 -4.99 -30.66
CA GLY A 521 -42.28 -6.07 -31.06
C GLY A 521 -41.17 -5.66 -32.06
N PHE A 522 -41.09 -4.37 -32.44
CA PHE A 522 -40.07 -3.80 -33.32
C PHE A 522 -38.93 -3.16 -32.49
N PRO A 523 -37.78 -2.81 -33.09
CA PRO A 523 -36.68 -2.22 -32.34
C PRO A 523 -37.10 -0.96 -31.59
N GLU A 524 -36.98 -1.01 -30.26
CA GLU A 524 -37.40 0.05 -29.35
C GLU A 524 -36.71 1.38 -29.67
N VAL A 525 -35.41 1.33 -29.97
CA VAL A 525 -34.60 2.50 -30.33
C VAL A 525 -35.14 3.18 -31.59
N LEU A 526 -35.66 2.43 -32.56
CA LEU A 526 -36.28 3.02 -33.75
C LEU A 526 -37.62 3.65 -33.39
N VAL A 527 -38.49 2.91 -32.71
CA VAL A 527 -39.88 3.32 -32.42
C VAL A 527 -39.91 4.60 -31.56
N LYS A 528 -39.06 4.70 -30.54
CA LYS A 528 -39.02 5.84 -29.61
C LYS A 528 -38.40 7.12 -30.20
N ASN A 529 -37.61 7.00 -31.27
CA ASN A 529 -36.85 8.13 -31.83
C ASN A 529 -37.40 8.62 -33.20
N VAL A 530 -38.58 8.17 -33.60
CA VAL A 530 -39.30 8.72 -34.76
C VAL A 530 -40.06 9.98 -34.32
N ARG A 531 -39.76 11.11 -34.96
CA ARG A 531 -40.40 12.40 -34.69
C ARG A 531 -41.78 12.47 -35.35
N ALA A 532 -42.62 13.40 -34.87
CA ALA A 532 -43.98 13.61 -35.39
C ALA A 532 -44.02 13.99 -36.89
N ASP A 533 -42.93 14.52 -37.44
CA ASP A 533 -42.75 14.85 -38.86
C ASP A 533 -42.30 13.65 -39.72
N ASN A 534 -42.28 12.43 -39.15
CA ASN A 534 -41.77 11.21 -39.79
C ASN A 534 -40.30 11.29 -40.21
N THR A 535 -39.48 11.99 -39.41
CA THR A 535 -38.01 11.96 -39.49
C THR A 535 -37.39 11.24 -38.28
N LEU A 536 -36.15 10.78 -38.41
CA LEU A 536 -35.43 10.08 -37.35
C LEU A 536 -34.56 11.07 -36.57
N ASP A 537 -34.62 11.06 -35.24
CA ASP A 537 -33.70 11.82 -34.41
C ASP A 537 -32.30 11.18 -34.41
N GLY A 538 -31.46 11.59 -35.37
CA GLY A 538 -30.14 11.00 -35.57
C GLY A 538 -29.18 11.18 -34.39
N GLU A 539 -29.33 12.25 -33.59
CA GLU A 539 -28.50 12.46 -32.40
C GLU A 539 -28.91 11.54 -31.25
N ALA A 540 -30.22 11.40 -31.02
CA ALA A 540 -30.74 10.49 -30.01
C ALA A 540 -30.42 9.03 -30.34
N VAL A 541 -30.59 8.62 -31.60
CA VAL A 541 -30.21 7.27 -32.07
C VAL A 541 -28.70 7.05 -31.97
N LYS A 542 -27.87 8.06 -32.26
CA LYS A 542 -26.42 7.98 -32.07
C LYS A 542 -26.06 7.74 -30.60
N ARG A 543 -26.72 8.44 -29.66
CA ARG A 543 -26.52 8.23 -28.22
C ARG A 543 -26.90 6.81 -27.78
N GLU A 544 -28.05 6.31 -28.23
CA GLU A 544 -28.47 4.92 -27.95
C GLU A 544 -27.56 3.88 -28.60
N MET A 545 -27.00 4.16 -29.79
CA MET A 545 -26.00 3.31 -30.42
C MET A 545 -24.72 3.24 -29.58
N MET A 546 -24.20 4.39 -29.13
CA MET A 546 -23.01 4.42 -28.25
C MET A 546 -23.27 3.67 -26.95
N LYS A 547 -24.42 3.89 -26.32
CA LYS A 547 -24.85 3.13 -25.13
C LYS A 547 -24.92 1.62 -25.40
N SER A 548 -25.39 1.21 -26.57
CA SER A 548 -25.43 -0.19 -26.97
C SER A 548 -24.03 -0.78 -27.17
N MET A 549 -23.06 0.01 -27.64
CA MET A 549 -21.66 -0.40 -27.75
C MET A 549 -20.98 -0.52 -26.38
N ASP A 550 -21.32 0.36 -25.45
CA ASP A 550 -20.85 0.30 -24.06
C ASP A 550 -21.42 -0.94 -23.36
N GLU A 551 -22.73 -1.21 -23.52
CA GLU A 551 -23.37 -2.43 -23.01
C GLU A 551 -22.81 -3.69 -23.68
N GLY A 552 -22.55 -3.66 -24.99
CA GLY A 552 -21.91 -4.77 -25.71
C GLY A 552 -20.47 -5.03 -25.28
N SER A 553 -19.80 -4.04 -24.70
CA SER A 553 -18.43 -4.20 -24.16
C SER A 553 -18.41 -4.98 -22.84
N LYS A 554 -19.58 -5.25 -22.23
CA LYS A 554 -19.72 -6.16 -21.08
C LYS A 554 -19.66 -7.63 -21.52
N ILE A 555 -18.55 -8.02 -22.15
CA ILE A 555 -18.36 -9.38 -22.68
C ILE A 555 -18.25 -10.37 -21.50
N PRO A 556 -19.07 -11.43 -21.45
CA PRO A 556 -19.03 -12.37 -20.34
C PRO A 556 -17.81 -13.27 -20.41
N VAL A 557 -17.29 -13.64 -19.23
CA VAL A 557 -16.30 -14.70 -19.05
C VAL A 557 -17.01 -16.04 -18.92
N LEU A 558 -16.62 -17.01 -19.75
CA LEU A 558 -17.21 -18.34 -19.77
C LEU A 558 -16.54 -19.27 -18.76
N VAL A 559 -17.32 -20.12 -18.09
CA VAL A 559 -16.80 -21.09 -17.11
C VAL A 559 -17.28 -22.49 -17.47
N VAL A 560 -16.45 -23.52 -17.31
CA VAL A 560 -16.76 -24.93 -17.63
C VAL A 560 -16.51 -25.84 -16.43
N LYS A 561 -17.00 -27.09 -16.46
CA LYS A 561 -16.84 -28.03 -15.34
C LYS A 561 -15.38 -28.36 -15.03
N ALA A 562 -14.59 -28.67 -16.07
CA ALA A 562 -13.20 -29.06 -15.90
C ALA A 562 -12.36 -27.99 -15.17
N ASP A 563 -11.50 -28.44 -14.27
CA ASP A 563 -10.61 -27.58 -13.46
C ASP A 563 -9.52 -26.92 -14.33
N LEU A 564 -9.01 -25.76 -13.90
CA LEU A 564 -7.88 -25.07 -14.52
C LEU A 564 -6.61 -25.95 -14.57
N SER A 565 -6.51 -26.93 -13.66
CA SER A 565 -5.43 -27.92 -13.62
C SER A 565 -5.53 -28.99 -14.72
N GLU A 566 -6.73 -29.30 -15.21
CA GLU A 566 -6.99 -30.32 -16.24
C GLU A 566 -6.95 -29.73 -17.65
N ASN A 567 -5.75 -29.37 -18.12
CA ASN A 567 -5.56 -28.57 -19.34
C ASN A 567 -6.30 -29.12 -20.59
N GLN A 568 -6.24 -30.43 -20.86
CA GLN A 568 -6.85 -31.01 -22.07
C GLN A 568 -8.39 -31.04 -21.99
N ASN A 569 -8.93 -31.62 -20.92
CA ASN A 569 -10.39 -31.72 -20.69
C ASN A 569 -11.05 -30.33 -20.63
N ARG A 570 -10.39 -29.36 -19.97
CA ARG A 570 -10.89 -27.98 -19.91
C ARG A 570 -10.89 -27.30 -21.25
N GLN A 571 -9.84 -27.49 -22.06
CA GLN A 571 -9.78 -26.92 -23.40
C GLN A 571 -10.95 -27.42 -24.26
N GLU A 572 -11.19 -28.74 -24.30
CA GLU A 572 -12.27 -29.32 -25.09
C GLU A 572 -13.66 -28.82 -24.66
N GLN A 573 -13.92 -28.76 -23.36
CA GLN A 573 -15.18 -28.24 -22.83
C GLN A 573 -15.36 -26.75 -23.15
N MET A 574 -14.28 -25.95 -23.05
CA MET A 574 -14.34 -24.52 -23.33
C MET A 574 -14.55 -24.26 -24.83
N GLU A 575 -13.90 -25.03 -25.69
CA GLU A 575 -14.09 -24.94 -27.14
C GLU A 575 -15.54 -25.22 -27.54
N LYS A 576 -16.17 -26.22 -26.92
CA LYS A 576 -17.60 -26.51 -27.08
C LYS A 576 -18.47 -25.35 -26.56
N LYS A 577 -18.23 -24.87 -25.33
CA LYS A 577 -19.04 -23.81 -24.71
C LYS A 577 -18.94 -22.48 -25.47
N SER A 578 -17.74 -22.11 -25.93
CA SER A 578 -17.48 -20.95 -26.78
C SER A 578 -18.33 -21.00 -28.05
N ARG A 579 -18.26 -22.13 -28.77
CA ARG A 579 -19.02 -22.33 -30.00
C ARG A 579 -20.52 -22.22 -29.78
N ASP A 580 -21.04 -22.94 -28.78
CA ASP A 580 -22.49 -23.00 -28.53
C ASP A 580 -23.04 -21.63 -28.10
N TYR A 581 -22.29 -20.90 -27.26
CA TYR A 581 -22.63 -19.53 -26.85
C TYR A 581 -22.71 -18.57 -28.03
N LEU A 582 -21.67 -18.54 -28.88
CA LEU A 582 -21.60 -17.62 -30.01
C LEU A 582 -22.64 -17.94 -31.08
N LEU A 583 -22.89 -19.22 -31.36
CA LEU A 583 -23.97 -19.63 -32.27
C LEU A 583 -25.34 -19.18 -31.74
N GLY A 584 -25.56 -19.23 -30.42
CA GLY A 584 -26.76 -18.70 -29.78
C GLY A 584 -26.94 -17.20 -29.99
N LEU A 585 -25.89 -16.41 -29.74
CA LEU A 585 -25.91 -14.95 -29.99
C LEU A 585 -26.18 -14.64 -31.47
N MET A 586 -25.49 -15.32 -32.37
CA MET A 586 -25.65 -15.12 -33.80
C MET A 586 -27.09 -15.41 -34.25
N LYS A 587 -27.69 -16.51 -33.77
CA LYS A 587 -29.09 -16.86 -34.07
C LYS A 587 -30.07 -15.82 -33.53
N THR A 588 -29.76 -15.22 -32.38
CA THR A 588 -30.56 -14.16 -31.77
C THR A 588 -30.53 -12.91 -32.65
N VAL A 589 -29.34 -12.48 -33.09
CA VAL A 589 -29.17 -11.34 -34.02
C VAL A 589 -29.88 -11.60 -35.35
N GLU A 590 -29.76 -12.80 -35.92
CA GLU A 590 -30.49 -13.19 -37.14
C GLU A 590 -32.00 -13.00 -36.97
N THR A 591 -32.56 -13.50 -35.86
CA THR A 591 -33.99 -13.39 -35.54
C THR A 591 -34.42 -11.93 -35.39
N LEU A 592 -33.61 -11.09 -34.75
CA LEU A 592 -33.90 -9.65 -34.58
C LEU A 592 -33.86 -8.91 -35.92
N LEU A 593 -32.91 -9.23 -36.81
CA LEU A 593 -32.83 -8.65 -38.16
C LEU A 593 -33.96 -9.16 -39.07
N GLU A 594 -34.41 -10.41 -38.90
CA GLU A 594 -35.61 -10.92 -39.57
C GLU A 594 -36.88 -10.20 -39.11
N LYS A 595 -37.01 -9.90 -37.81
CA LYS A 595 -38.09 -9.04 -37.30
C LYS A 595 -38.00 -7.62 -37.86
N PHE A 596 -36.79 -7.05 -37.95
CA PHE A 596 -36.58 -5.73 -38.58
C PHE A 596 -37.07 -5.70 -40.03
N ASN A 597 -36.95 -6.82 -40.77
CA ASN A 597 -37.48 -6.95 -42.12
C ASN A 597 -39.01 -6.93 -42.22
N THR A 598 -39.72 -7.07 -41.11
CA THR A 598 -41.19 -7.04 -41.06
C THR A 598 -41.75 -5.67 -40.68
N LEU A 599 -40.90 -4.63 -40.63
CA LEU A 599 -41.32 -3.27 -40.27
C LEU A 599 -42.50 -2.77 -41.14
N PRO A 600 -43.56 -2.20 -40.51
CA PRO A 600 -44.70 -1.62 -41.21
C PRO A 600 -44.32 -0.48 -42.15
N LEU A 601 -45.14 -0.25 -43.19
CA LEU A 601 -44.94 0.79 -44.20
C LEU A 601 -44.64 2.18 -43.62
N LYS A 602 -45.24 2.54 -42.47
CA LYS A 602 -45.00 3.84 -41.82
C LYS A 602 -43.53 4.09 -41.45
N TYR A 603 -42.75 3.05 -41.17
CA TYR A 603 -41.31 3.15 -40.89
C TYR A 603 -40.42 2.97 -42.13
N ARG A 604 -41.02 2.59 -43.27
CA ARG A 604 -40.32 2.52 -44.57
C ARG A 604 -40.44 3.82 -45.36
N MET A 605 -41.51 4.57 -45.12
CA MET A 605 -41.68 5.94 -45.62
C MET A 605 -40.53 6.84 -45.12
N ASN A 606 -40.17 7.84 -45.92
CA ASN A 606 -39.11 8.82 -45.61
C ASN A 606 -37.72 8.23 -45.30
N ARG A 607 -37.42 7.00 -45.75
CA ARG A 607 -36.12 6.34 -45.55
C ARG A 607 -35.75 6.16 -44.07
N LEU A 608 -36.72 6.13 -43.15
CA LEU A 608 -36.48 5.93 -41.72
C LEU A 608 -35.76 4.61 -41.45
N GLU A 609 -36.21 3.51 -42.06
CA GLU A 609 -35.54 2.20 -42.00
C GLU A 609 -34.08 2.25 -42.50
N ASN A 610 -33.84 3.02 -43.56
CA ASN A 610 -32.52 3.13 -44.19
C ASN A 610 -31.58 4.01 -43.35
N ASN A 611 -32.10 5.08 -42.75
CA ASN A 611 -31.35 5.95 -41.85
C ASN A 611 -30.97 5.20 -40.57
N PHE A 612 -31.91 4.48 -39.96
CA PHE A 612 -31.65 3.62 -38.81
C PHE A 612 -30.73 2.44 -39.18
N GLY A 613 -30.94 1.83 -40.35
CA GLY A 613 -30.13 0.76 -40.91
C GLY A 613 -28.67 1.14 -41.12
N SER A 614 -28.38 2.42 -41.36
CA SER A 614 -26.99 2.91 -41.42
C SER A 614 -26.25 2.74 -40.09
N TYR A 615 -26.93 2.89 -38.95
CA TYR A 615 -26.34 2.65 -37.62
C TYR A 615 -26.16 1.15 -37.35
N ILE A 616 -27.12 0.30 -37.74
CA ILE A 616 -26.95 -1.16 -37.68
C ILE A 616 -25.73 -1.60 -38.50
N ASN A 617 -25.58 -1.07 -39.71
CA ASN A 617 -24.44 -1.37 -40.56
C ASN A 617 -23.11 -0.86 -39.97
N LYS A 618 -23.11 0.26 -39.23
CA LYS A 618 -21.91 0.71 -38.50
C LYS A 618 -21.49 -0.33 -37.45
N ILE A 619 -22.45 -0.88 -36.69
CA ILE A 619 -22.16 -1.95 -35.72
C ILE A 619 -21.70 -3.23 -36.44
N LEU A 620 -22.35 -3.62 -37.55
CA LEU A 620 -21.92 -4.81 -38.33
C LEU A 620 -20.48 -4.67 -38.86
N ARG A 621 -20.05 -3.46 -39.23
CA ARG A 621 -18.67 -3.21 -39.69
C ARG A 621 -17.64 -3.34 -38.57
N SER A 622 -18.02 -3.10 -37.31
CA SER A 622 -17.11 -3.26 -36.17
C SER A 622 -16.78 -4.73 -35.85
N PHE A 623 -17.39 -5.70 -36.54
CA PHE A 623 -17.10 -7.12 -36.34
C PHE A 623 -15.68 -7.50 -36.78
N ASN A 624 -15.11 -6.75 -37.74
CA ASN A 624 -13.82 -7.02 -38.37
C ASN A 624 -12.74 -5.95 -38.09
N ASP A 625 -13.01 -4.96 -37.23
CA ASP A 625 -11.96 -4.03 -36.81
C ASP A 625 -10.81 -4.81 -36.18
N THR A 626 -9.56 -4.50 -36.56
CA THR A 626 -8.36 -5.23 -36.13
C THR A 626 -8.34 -5.42 -34.61
N PRO A 627 -8.62 -6.64 -34.10
CA PRO A 627 -8.39 -6.96 -32.71
C PRO A 627 -6.88 -7.13 -32.53
N PHE A 628 -6.37 -6.83 -31.32
CA PHE A 628 -5.01 -7.18 -30.95
C PHE A 628 -4.77 -8.68 -31.19
N LEU A 629 -3.87 -9.00 -32.12
CA LEU A 629 -3.29 -10.34 -32.22
C LEU A 629 -2.49 -10.55 -30.94
N ASP A 630 -2.93 -11.48 -30.10
CA ASP A 630 -2.10 -11.90 -28.99
C ASP A 630 -1.99 -13.42 -28.98
N SER A 631 -0.94 -13.88 -29.66
CA SER A 631 -0.38 -15.23 -29.48
C SER A 631 0.04 -15.51 -28.03
N GLU A 632 -0.12 -14.53 -27.12
CA GLU A 632 0.31 -14.58 -25.72
C GLU A 632 -0.84 -14.33 -24.74
N ALA A 633 -2.08 -14.75 -25.03
CA ALA A 633 -3.19 -14.72 -24.03
C ALA A 633 -2.80 -15.31 -22.65
N GLY A 634 -1.83 -16.24 -22.64
CA GLY A 634 -1.17 -16.77 -21.43
C GLY A 634 -0.42 -15.73 -20.57
N ARG A 635 0.09 -14.64 -21.15
CA ARG A 635 0.81 -13.56 -20.47
C ARG A 635 -0.11 -12.48 -19.89
N ARG A 636 -1.40 -12.49 -20.27
CA ARG A 636 -2.43 -11.61 -19.68
C ARG A 636 -2.93 -12.11 -18.32
N PHE A 637 -2.54 -13.33 -17.91
CA PHE A 637 -2.85 -13.88 -16.60
C PHE A 637 -1.87 -13.40 -15.56
N ILE A 638 -2.38 -12.71 -14.55
CA ILE A 638 -1.67 -12.53 -13.31
C ILE A 638 -2.32 -13.46 -12.30
N ARG A 639 -1.51 -14.33 -11.69
CA ARG A 639 -2.01 -15.11 -10.55
C ARG A 639 -2.12 -14.14 -9.36
N PRO A 640 -3.26 -14.11 -8.65
CA PRO A 640 -3.32 -13.33 -7.43
C PRO A 640 -2.27 -13.83 -6.43
N PRO A 641 -1.81 -12.98 -5.50
CA PRO A 641 -0.86 -13.38 -4.47
C PRO A 641 -1.30 -14.68 -3.79
N GLN A 642 -0.34 -15.61 -3.62
CA GLN A 642 -0.56 -17.03 -3.31
C GLN A 642 -1.37 -17.29 -2.02
N LYS A 643 -1.53 -16.31 -1.12
CA LYS A 643 -2.11 -16.52 0.22
C LYS A 643 -3.60 -16.92 0.22
N PHE A 644 -4.38 -16.55 -0.80
CA PHE A 644 -5.82 -16.85 -0.84
C PHE A 644 -6.28 -17.64 -2.07
N THR A 645 -5.33 -18.18 -2.85
CA THR A 645 -5.62 -19.12 -3.96
C THR A 645 -5.54 -20.58 -3.54
N ARG A 646 -5.21 -20.85 -2.27
CA ARG A 646 -5.26 -22.20 -1.70
C ARG A 646 -6.72 -22.64 -1.66
N SER A 647 -6.99 -23.88 -2.03
CA SER A 647 -8.33 -24.47 -1.96
C SER A 647 -8.40 -25.33 -0.70
N PRO A 648 -8.52 -24.73 0.52
CA PRO A 648 -8.32 -25.44 1.78
C PRO A 648 -9.28 -26.61 1.94
N CYS A 649 -10.55 -26.47 1.51
CA CYS A 649 -11.51 -27.56 1.53
C CYS A 649 -11.10 -28.72 0.62
N LYS A 650 -10.55 -28.45 -0.56
CA LYS A 650 -10.09 -29.49 -1.51
C LYS A 650 -8.87 -30.21 -0.97
N GLU A 651 -7.90 -29.47 -0.46
CA GLU A 651 -6.68 -30.05 0.13
C GLU A 651 -7.02 -30.90 1.36
N ALA A 652 -7.90 -30.39 2.24
CA ALA A 652 -8.39 -31.11 3.40
C ALA A 652 -9.16 -32.38 3.00
N LEU A 653 -10.13 -32.28 2.10
CA LEU A 653 -10.90 -33.43 1.61
C LEU A 653 -10.00 -34.51 1.01
N MET A 654 -9.05 -34.13 0.14
CA MET A 654 -8.12 -35.07 -0.49
C MET A 654 -7.25 -35.77 0.54
N LYS A 655 -6.79 -35.05 1.58
CA LYS A 655 -6.06 -35.65 2.70
C LYS A 655 -6.92 -36.70 3.42
N ARG A 656 -8.15 -36.35 3.80
CA ARG A 656 -9.07 -37.27 4.50
C ARG A 656 -9.45 -38.50 3.69
N LEU A 657 -9.61 -38.36 2.36
CA LEU A 657 -9.84 -39.49 1.45
C LEU A 657 -8.62 -40.43 1.39
N ASN A 658 -7.41 -39.87 1.29
CA ASN A 658 -6.18 -40.65 1.28
C ASN A 658 -5.97 -41.42 2.59
N ASP A 659 -6.31 -40.79 3.73
CA ASP A 659 -6.25 -41.39 5.06
C ASP A 659 -7.39 -42.39 5.33
N LYS A 660 -8.38 -42.46 4.43
CA LYS A 660 -9.60 -43.28 4.53
C LYS A 660 -10.48 -42.93 5.74
N ASP A 661 -10.44 -41.67 6.17
CA ASP A 661 -11.23 -41.16 7.29
C ASP A 661 -12.69 -40.86 6.91
N ILE A 662 -12.97 -40.70 5.61
CA ILE A 662 -14.28 -40.39 5.03
C ILE A 662 -14.47 -41.17 3.72
N THR A 663 -15.72 -41.35 3.29
CA THR A 663 -16.02 -42.04 2.02
C THR A 663 -16.00 -41.09 0.82
N GLY A 664 -16.40 -39.82 1.02
CA GLY A 664 -16.54 -38.82 -0.03
C GLY A 664 -17.84 -38.93 -0.82
N GLU A 665 -18.70 -39.90 -0.51
CA GLU A 665 -20.03 -40.06 -1.11
C GLU A 665 -21.07 -39.15 -0.43
N GLU A 666 -20.74 -38.59 0.73
CA GLU A 666 -21.64 -37.74 1.50
C GLU A 666 -21.90 -36.40 0.79
N GLU A 667 -23.17 -36.05 0.60
CA GLU A 667 -23.58 -34.84 -0.12
C GLU A 667 -22.95 -33.56 0.47
N ARG A 668 -22.86 -33.49 1.80
CA ARG A 668 -22.28 -32.35 2.54
C ARG A 668 -20.79 -32.09 2.24
N LEU A 669 -20.07 -33.11 1.74
CA LEU A 669 -18.63 -33.04 1.43
C LEU A 669 -18.36 -32.73 -0.06
N LYS A 670 -19.40 -32.65 -0.90
CA LYS A 670 -19.23 -32.30 -2.30
C LYS A 670 -18.64 -30.90 -2.44
N LEU A 671 -17.56 -30.82 -3.22
CA LEU A 671 -16.88 -29.57 -3.53
C LEU A 671 -17.61 -28.82 -4.64
N ILE A 672 -17.80 -27.53 -4.41
CA ILE A 672 -18.27 -26.55 -5.38
C ILE A 672 -17.09 -25.64 -5.72
N ARG A 673 -16.81 -25.45 -7.00
CA ARG A 673 -15.79 -24.49 -7.43
C ARG A 673 -16.42 -23.11 -7.56
N VAL A 674 -15.89 -22.14 -6.84
CA VAL A 674 -16.22 -20.73 -7.04
C VAL A 674 -15.12 -20.13 -7.90
N GLU A 675 -15.48 -19.47 -8.99
CA GLU A 675 -14.53 -18.92 -9.97
C GLU A 675 -14.93 -17.50 -10.38
N ALA A 676 -13.94 -16.61 -10.42
CA ALA A 676 -14.08 -15.21 -10.80
C ALA A 676 -12.85 -14.76 -11.58
N VAL A 677 -13.05 -13.91 -12.58
CA VAL A 677 -12.00 -13.30 -13.39
C VAL A 677 -12.23 -11.80 -13.38
N ALA A 678 -11.18 -11.09 -12.99
CA ALA A 678 -11.20 -9.67 -12.72
C ALA A 678 -10.33 -8.92 -13.70
N PHE A 679 -10.90 -7.92 -14.38
CA PHE A 679 -10.15 -7.03 -15.25
C PHE A 679 -9.37 -5.96 -14.46
N LEU A 680 -8.08 -5.78 -14.78
CA LEU A 680 -7.16 -4.85 -14.09
C LEU A 680 -6.78 -3.62 -14.93
N GLY A 681 -7.20 -3.55 -16.20
CA GLY A 681 -6.76 -2.48 -17.11
C GLY A 681 -5.34 -2.64 -17.65
N GLY A 682 -4.86 -1.63 -18.38
CA GLY A 682 -3.51 -1.58 -18.95
C GLY A 682 -2.49 -1.06 -17.92
N CYS A 683 -1.88 -1.96 -17.15
CA CYS A 683 -0.93 -1.62 -16.09
C CYS A 683 0.49 -2.10 -16.36
N ARG A 684 1.47 -1.30 -15.88
CA ARG A 684 2.80 -1.79 -15.50
C ARG A 684 2.68 -2.52 -14.16
N LEU A 685 3.05 -3.79 -14.12
CA LEU A 685 3.11 -4.55 -12.88
C LEU A 685 4.44 -4.31 -12.18
N SER A 686 4.41 -4.27 -10.84
CA SER A 686 5.61 -4.20 -9.97
C SER A 686 6.55 -5.40 -10.07
N GLN A 687 6.20 -6.42 -10.88
CA GLN A 687 7.00 -7.63 -11.12
C GLN A 687 7.88 -7.56 -12.39
N GLY A 688 8.16 -6.37 -12.93
CA GLY A 688 9.11 -6.20 -14.03
C GLY A 688 8.64 -6.67 -15.41
N ILE A 689 7.32 -6.87 -15.61
CA ILE A 689 6.78 -7.19 -16.94
C ILE A 689 6.65 -5.89 -17.74
N LEU A 690 7.68 -5.60 -18.53
CA LEU A 690 7.74 -4.51 -19.50
C LEU A 690 6.83 -4.84 -20.70
N SER A 691 5.58 -4.40 -20.69
CA SER A 691 4.91 -4.05 -21.95
C SER A 691 4.44 -2.60 -21.87
N GLY A 692 4.92 -1.78 -22.82
CA GLY A 692 4.64 -0.35 -22.90
C GLY A 692 3.28 -0.04 -23.54
N ASP A 693 2.41 -1.03 -23.70
CA ASP A 693 1.18 -0.89 -24.49
C ASP A 693 -0.03 -0.64 -23.59
N GLN A 694 -0.53 0.60 -23.56
CA GLN A 694 -1.69 1.02 -22.77
C GLN A 694 -3.01 0.37 -23.24
N ALA A 695 -2.98 -0.37 -24.36
CA ALA A 695 -4.14 -1.04 -24.94
C ALA A 695 -4.33 -2.50 -24.52
N ILE A 696 -3.38 -3.10 -23.79
CA ILE A 696 -3.44 -4.51 -23.35
C ILE A 696 -3.90 -4.57 -21.90
N GLY A 697 -5.12 -5.08 -21.67
CA GLY A 697 -5.65 -5.26 -20.33
C GLY A 697 -5.26 -6.60 -19.68
N TYR A 698 -4.86 -6.58 -18.42
CA TYR A 698 -4.52 -7.77 -17.64
C TYR A 698 -5.71 -8.26 -16.81
N HIS A 699 -5.70 -9.55 -16.46
CA HIS A 699 -6.77 -10.15 -15.65
C HIS A 699 -6.21 -10.97 -14.48
N HIS A 700 -6.82 -10.82 -13.29
CA HIS A 700 -6.67 -11.77 -12.20
C HIS A 700 -7.70 -12.88 -12.33
N VAL A 701 -7.28 -14.12 -12.04
CA VAL A 701 -8.18 -15.28 -11.96
C VAL A 701 -8.23 -15.73 -10.51
N TYR A 702 -9.41 -15.67 -9.92
CA TYR A 702 -9.72 -16.14 -8.58
C TYR A 702 -10.48 -17.46 -8.70
N TRP A 703 -10.03 -18.47 -7.96
CA TRP A 703 -10.77 -19.71 -7.84
C TRP A 703 -10.51 -20.35 -6.49
N VAL A 704 -11.55 -20.96 -5.93
CA VAL A 704 -11.46 -21.75 -4.70
C VAL A 704 -12.47 -22.89 -4.75
N HIS A 705 -12.10 -24.03 -4.21
CA HIS A 705 -13.03 -25.13 -3.96
C HIS A 705 -13.50 -25.05 -2.52
N THR A 706 -14.81 -25.10 -2.34
CA THR A 706 -15.48 -24.98 -1.04
C THR A 706 -16.69 -25.91 -0.98
N THR A 707 -17.47 -25.92 0.10
CA THR A 707 -18.71 -26.72 0.18
C THR A 707 -19.95 -25.82 0.19
N ARG A 708 -21.13 -26.42 -0.05
CA ARG A 708 -22.42 -25.72 0.01
C ARG A 708 -22.61 -24.98 1.35
N PHE A 709 -22.21 -25.62 2.45
CA PHE A 709 -22.28 -25.05 3.79
C PHE A 709 -21.48 -23.74 3.92
N HIS A 710 -20.26 -23.69 3.39
CA HIS A 710 -19.44 -22.47 3.44
C HIS A 710 -20.08 -21.34 2.62
N ILE A 711 -20.62 -21.65 1.44
CA ILE A 711 -21.31 -20.67 0.59
C ILE A 711 -22.54 -20.11 1.32
N GLU A 712 -23.31 -20.97 1.99
CA GLU A 712 -24.46 -20.56 2.78
C GLU A 712 -24.07 -19.65 3.95
N CYS A 713 -22.99 -19.95 4.67
CA CYS A 713 -22.50 -19.10 5.76
C CYS A 713 -21.96 -17.74 5.29
N ILE A 714 -21.36 -17.70 4.09
CA ILE A 714 -20.68 -16.51 3.56
C ILE A 714 -21.65 -15.60 2.80
N ALA A 715 -22.44 -16.18 1.90
CA ALA A 715 -23.30 -15.48 0.96
C ALA A 715 -24.43 -16.41 0.50
N PRO A 716 -25.51 -16.54 1.29
CA PRO A 716 -26.65 -17.42 0.96
C PRO A 716 -27.26 -17.15 -0.42
N SER A 717 -27.21 -15.90 -0.89
CA SER A 717 -27.71 -15.48 -2.20
C SER A 717 -27.00 -16.15 -3.38
N LEU A 718 -25.81 -16.71 -3.19
CA LEU A 718 -25.05 -17.41 -4.23
C LEU A 718 -25.50 -18.86 -4.43
N LEU A 719 -26.28 -19.43 -3.51
CA LEU A 719 -26.76 -20.82 -3.62
C LEU A 719 -27.63 -21.02 -4.88
N THR A 720 -28.39 -20.02 -5.30
CA THR A 720 -29.21 -20.10 -6.53
C THR A 720 -28.38 -20.01 -7.81
N GLN A 721 -27.09 -19.65 -7.71
CA GLN A 721 -26.17 -19.51 -8.84
C GLN A 721 -25.31 -20.76 -9.06
N ILE A 722 -25.47 -21.79 -8.22
CA ILE A 722 -24.80 -23.07 -8.40
C ILE A 722 -25.35 -23.72 -9.67
N ASP A 723 -24.47 -23.92 -10.64
CA ASP A 723 -24.74 -24.82 -11.75
C ASP A 723 -24.69 -26.26 -11.22
N GLU A 724 -25.82 -26.81 -10.78
CA GLU A 724 -25.92 -28.13 -10.13
C GLU A 724 -25.40 -29.27 -11.03
N GLU A 725 -25.43 -29.12 -12.36
CA GLU A 725 -24.90 -30.12 -13.30
C GLU A 725 -23.35 -30.13 -13.30
N ASN A 726 -22.76 -28.94 -13.15
CA ASN A 726 -21.32 -28.74 -13.26
C ASN A 726 -20.60 -28.54 -11.92
N GLY A 727 -21.31 -28.22 -10.83
CA GLY A 727 -20.73 -27.95 -9.51
C GLY A 727 -19.90 -26.67 -9.46
N VAL A 728 -20.29 -25.64 -10.24
CA VAL A 728 -19.51 -24.40 -10.38
C VAL A 728 -20.38 -23.16 -10.15
N ILE A 729 -19.84 -22.17 -9.43
CA ILE A 729 -20.38 -20.81 -9.33
C ILE A 729 -19.47 -19.86 -10.12
N ASN A 730 -20.08 -19.09 -11.02
CA ASN A 730 -19.42 -18.06 -11.80
C ASN A 730 -19.69 -16.69 -11.18
N LEU A 731 -18.69 -16.13 -10.48
CA LEU A 731 -18.77 -14.84 -9.78
C LEU A 731 -18.23 -13.65 -10.58
N ASN A 732 -18.08 -13.79 -11.90
CA ASN A 732 -17.58 -12.69 -12.72
C ASN A 732 -18.40 -11.40 -12.52
N THR A 733 -19.70 -11.48 -12.25
CA THR A 733 -20.59 -10.33 -12.01
C THR A 733 -20.66 -9.82 -10.55
N LEU A 734 -20.14 -10.58 -9.56
CA LEU A 734 -20.36 -10.36 -8.11
C LEU A 734 -19.06 -10.54 -7.29
N LEU A 735 -17.96 -10.12 -7.91
CA LEU A 735 -16.58 -10.46 -7.55
C LEU A 735 -16.20 -10.25 -6.07
N ASP A 736 -16.78 -9.24 -5.41
CA ASP A 736 -16.29 -8.73 -4.13
C ASP A 736 -16.83 -9.47 -2.88
N SER A 737 -18.04 -10.04 -2.95
CA SER A 737 -18.72 -10.60 -1.76
C SER A 737 -18.10 -11.87 -1.19
N PHE A 738 -17.48 -12.71 -2.04
CA PHE A 738 -17.02 -14.04 -1.64
C PHE A 738 -15.50 -14.12 -1.42
N PHE A 739 -14.72 -13.49 -2.32
CA PHE A 739 -13.27 -13.65 -2.31
C PHE A 739 -12.54 -12.68 -1.36
N LEU A 740 -13.17 -11.60 -0.86
CA LEU A 740 -12.54 -10.49 -0.12
C LEU A 740 -11.15 -10.16 -0.68
N ILE A 741 -11.17 -9.46 -1.81
CA ILE A 741 -10.00 -9.32 -2.65
C ILE A 741 -8.94 -8.45 -1.97
N GLN A 742 -9.36 -7.51 -1.12
CA GLN A 742 -8.50 -6.81 -0.16
C GLN A 742 -8.20 -7.72 1.04
N HIS A 743 -6.91 -8.01 1.20
CA HIS A 743 -6.41 -9.01 2.15
C HIS A 743 -5.42 -8.45 3.17
N ASP A 744 -5.21 -7.14 3.15
CA ASP A 744 -4.26 -6.48 4.02
C ASP A 744 -4.83 -6.40 5.43
N GLY A 745 -3.97 -6.57 6.45
CA GLY A 745 -4.41 -6.83 7.82
C GLY A 745 -5.33 -5.76 8.39
N LEU A 746 -5.16 -4.50 7.96
CA LEU A 746 -6.02 -3.38 8.37
C LEU A 746 -7.42 -3.42 7.75
N TYR A 747 -7.53 -3.79 6.47
CA TYR A 747 -8.83 -3.96 5.84
C TYR A 747 -9.59 -5.11 6.52
N LEU A 748 -8.90 -6.21 6.80
CA LEU A 748 -9.50 -7.36 7.47
C LEU A 748 -9.87 -7.04 8.93
N ASN A 749 -9.11 -6.18 9.62
CA ASN A 749 -9.46 -5.67 10.95
C ASN A 749 -10.72 -4.77 10.92
N GLY A 750 -10.95 -4.02 9.84
CA GLY A 750 -12.06 -3.07 9.71
C GLY A 750 -13.25 -3.54 8.87
N SER A 751 -13.17 -4.73 8.27
CA SER A 751 -14.20 -5.26 7.36
C SER A 751 -15.56 -5.40 8.05
N ASP A 752 -16.66 -5.18 7.34
CA ASP A 752 -18.02 -5.45 7.83
C ASP A 752 -18.50 -6.88 7.51
N ARG A 753 -17.64 -7.75 6.98
CA ARG A 753 -18.04 -9.12 6.67
C ARG A 753 -18.53 -9.84 7.93
N THR A 754 -19.73 -10.38 7.83
CA THR A 754 -20.37 -11.25 8.80
C THR A 754 -20.45 -12.66 8.24
N ILE A 755 -20.28 -13.64 9.10
CA ILE A 755 -20.42 -15.06 8.79
C ILE A 755 -21.31 -15.63 9.88
N ASP A 756 -22.44 -16.20 9.50
CA ASP A 756 -23.35 -16.83 10.45
C ASP A 756 -23.27 -18.35 10.33
N VAL A 757 -22.50 -18.97 11.20
CA VAL A 757 -22.39 -20.43 11.27
C VAL A 757 -23.56 -21.01 12.07
N ASN A 758 -24.09 -20.29 13.04
CA ASN A 758 -25.08 -20.83 13.97
C ASN A 758 -26.44 -20.97 13.29
N GLU A 759 -26.90 -19.93 12.60
CA GLU A 759 -28.17 -19.95 11.87
C GLU A 759 -28.19 -21.07 10.81
N VAL A 760 -27.10 -21.20 10.04
CA VAL A 760 -26.96 -22.27 9.03
C VAL A 760 -26.88 -23.64 9.69
N THR A 761 -26.21 -23.76 10.83
CA THR A 761 -26.16 -25.04 11.57
C THR A 761 -27.54 -25.41 12.13
N GLU A 762 -28.39 -24.45 12.49
CA GLU A 762 -29.75 -24.73 12.93
C GLU A 762 -30.63 -25.30 11.81
N SER A 763 -30.45 -24.84 10.56
CA SER A 763 -31.21 -25.32 9.39
C SER A 763 -30.83 -26.75 8.95
N LEU A 764 -29.63 -27.23 9.29
CA LEU A 764 -29.16 -28.57 8.93
C LEU A 764 -30.02 -29.69 9.57
N PRO A 765 -30.08 -30.90 8.97
CA PRO A 765 -30.75 -32.05 9.57
C PRO A 765 -29.92 -32.64 10.73
N SER A 766 -30.56 -33.35 11.66
CA SER A 766 -29.90 -33.85 12.89
C SER A 766 -28.72 -34.79 12.63
N ASN A 767 -28.74 -35.56 11.54
CA ASN A 767 -27.67 -36.48 11.14
C ASN A 767 -26.41 -35.76 10.62
N GLU A 768 -26.48 -34.46 10.36
CA GLU A 768 -25.37 -33.62 9.89
C GLU A 768 -24.81 -32.69 10.97
N LYS A 769 -25.21 -32.91 12.23
CA LYS A 769 -24.74 -32.13 13.39
C LYS A 769 -23.98 -33.02 14.37
N TYR A 770 -22.98 -32.43 15.02
CA TYR A 770 -22.44 -32.93 16.27
C TYR A 770 -23.00 -32.12 17.44
N THR A 771 -23.03 -32.73 18.63
CA THR A 771 -23.31 -32.05 19.90
C THR A 771 -22.03 -32.01 20.71
N ILE A 772 -21.50 -30.81 20.97
CA ILE A 772 -20.28 -30.62 21.73
C ILE A 772 -20.59 -30.00 23.09
N LYS A 773 -20.15 -30.63 24.18
CA LYS A 773 -20.19 -30.01 25.51
C LYS A 773 -18.93 -29.19 25.76
N THR A 774 -19.08 -27.90 26.04
CA THR A 774 -17.98 -26.96 26.27
C THR A 774 -17.68 -26.79 27.75
N SER A 775 -16.55 -26.15 28.08
CA SER A 775 -16.05 -25.99 29.46
C SER A 775 -16.99 -25.20 30.39
N ASP A 776 -17.84 -24.35 29.81
CA ASP A 776 -18.89 -23.57 30.46
C ASP A 776 -20.20 -24.36 30.67
N GLY A 777 -20.22 -25.66 30.33
CA GLY A 777 -21.37 -26.54 30.50
C GLY A 777 -22.45 -26.38 29.44
N VAL A 778 -22.20 -25.62 28.37
CA VAL A 778 -23.13 -25.44 27.25
C VAL A 778 -23.02 -26.64 26.29
N GLU A 779 -24.17 -27.19 25.89
CA GLU A 779 -24.24 -28.20 24.81
C GLU A 779 -24.53 -27.48 23.49
N MET A 780 -23.52 -27.37 22.63
CA MET A 780 -23.59 -26.64 21.37
C MET A 780 -23.72 -27.59 20.19
N LYS A 781 -24.68 -27.32 19.29
CA LYS A 781 -24.80 -28.05 18.03
C LYS A 781 -23.85 -27.44 17.01
N VAL A 782 -23.03 -28.26 16.36
CA VAL A 782 -22.03 -27.83 15.38
C VAL A 782 -22.15 -28.64 14.09
N PRO A 783 -21.75 -28.08 12.94
CA PRO A 783 -21.90 -28.74 11.65
C PRO A 783 -20.81 -29.81 11.44
N LYS A 784 -21.19 -31.04 11.07
CA LYS A 784 -20.23 -32.14 10.85
C LYS A 784 -19.20 -31.82 9.77
N VAL A 785 -19.62 -31.14 8.70
CA VAL A 785 -18.78 -30.81 7.53
C VAL A 785 -17.50 -30.07 7.92
N LEU A 786 -17.53 -29.18 8.92
CA LEU A 786 -16.33 -28.44 9.33
C LEU A 786 -15.32 -29.34 10.05
N PHE A 787 -15.77 -30.18 10.99
CA PHE A 787 -14.89 -31.09 11.72
C PHE A 787 -14.38 -32.24 10.84
N GLU A 788 -15.25 -32.86 10.05
CA GLU A 788 -14.88 -33.99 9.19
C GLU A 788 -13.86 -33.60 8.12
N LEU A 789 -13.94 -32.35 7.60
CA LEU A 789 -12.95 -31.84 6.65
C LEU A 789 -11.64 -31.48 7.33
N PHE A 790 -11.69 -30.67 8.39
CA PHE A 790 -10.52 -29.94 8.86
C PHE A 790 -9.85 -30.53 10.11
N SER A 791 -10.58 -31.31 10.93
CA SER A 791 -10.08 -31.81 12.21
C SER A 791 -9.61 -33.25 12.14
N GLU A 792 -8.30 -33.47 12.34
CA GLU A 792 -7.77 -34.85 12.44
C GLU A 792 -8.11 -35.51 13.77
N PHE A 793 -8.35 -34.71 14.81
CA PHE A 793 -8.89 -35.19 16.07
C PHE A 793 -10.25 -35.88 15.86
N ASP A 794 -11.16 -35.28 15.08
CA ASP A 794 -12.46 -35.91 14.79
C ASP A 794 -12.30 -37.25 14.07
N ALA A 795 -11.42 -37.32 13.07
CA ALA A 795 -11.12 -38.56 12.38
C ALA A 795 -10.59 -39.65 13.34
N ALA A 796 -9.66 -39.31 14.23
CA ALA A 796 -9.15 -40.23 15.24
C ALA A 796 -10.26 -40.72 16.19
N ARG A 797 -11.08 -39.80 16.69
CA ARG A 797 -12.21 -40.11 17.58
C ARG A 797 -13.20 -41.09 16.94
N ARG A 798 -13.56 -40.88 15.67
CA ARG A 798 -14.48 -41.75 14.93
C ARG A 798 -13.92 -43.16 14.70
N ARG A 799 -12.61 -43.29 14.45
CA ARG A 799 -11.95 -44.61 14.29
C ARG A 799 -11.98 -45.46 15.56
N HIS A 800 -12.02 -44.82 16.73
CA HIS A 800 -12.03 -45.49 18.03
C HIS A 800 -13.42 -45.62 18.66
N ALA A 801 -14.49 -45.24 17.96
CA ALA A 801 -15.85 -45.37 18.46
C ALA A 801 -16.30 -46.85 18.46
N ASN A 802 -16.48 -47.43 19.66
CA ASN A 802 -16.92 -48.82 19.85
C ASN A 802 -18.44 -48.98 19.63
N GLY A 803 -18.91 -48.85 18.40
CA GLY A 803 -20.18 -49.41 17.86
C GLY A 803 -21.52 -49.23 18.62
N SER A 804 -21.58 -48.57 19.78
CA SER A 804 -22.72 -48.60 20.70
C SER A 804 -22.95 -47.31 21.50
N GLU A 805 -22.10 -46.29 21.35
CA GLU A 805 -22.33 -44.95 21.92
C GLU A 805 -22.39 -43.91 20.80
N GLU A 806 -23.29 -42.96 20.95
CA GLU A 806 -23.60 -41.90 19.98
C GLU A 806 -22.33 -41.17 19.52
N SER A 807 -21.78 -41.60 18.38
CA SER A 807 -20.62 -41.02 17.66
C SER A 807 -20.70 -39.51 17.47
N ASP A 808 -21.88 -38.93 17.59
CA ASP A 808 -22.14 -37.54 17.26
C ASP A 808 -22.05 -36.58 18.47
N THR A 809 -21.78 -37.10 19.68
CA THR A 809 -21.63 -36.28 20.89
C THR A 809 -20.22 -36.42 21.49
N PHE A 810 -19.57 -35.31 21.83
CA PHE A 810 -18.28 -35.31 22.52
C PHE A 810 -18.04 -34.03 23.34
N GLU A 811 -16.96 -33.98 24.13
CA GLU A 811 -16.68 -32.86 25.05
C GLU A 811 -15.36 -32.16 24.72
N LEU A 812 -15.35 -30.83 24.83
CA LEU A 812 -14.17 -29.97 24.77
C LEU A 812 -14.00 -29.26 26.12
N LYS A 813 -13.36 -29.95 27.07
CA LYS A 813 -13.33 -29.58 28.50
C LYS A 813 -12.61 -28.28 28.83
N ASP A 814 -11.71 -27.83 27.96
CA ASP A 814 -10.86 -26.64 28.20
C ASP A 814 -11.31 -25.41 27.40
N TYR A 815 -12.34 -25.53 26.55
CA TYR A 815 -12.73 -24.48 25.61
C TYR A 815 -14.18 -24.06 25.78
N SER A 816 -14.41 -22.75 25.85
CA SER A 816 -15.74 -22.17 26.02
C SER A 816 -16.59 -22.25 24.75
N SER A 817 -17.90 -22.10 24.89
CA SER A 817 -18.82 -21.98 23.74
C SER A 817 -18.47 -20.79 22.83
N ALA A 818 -18.02 -19.67 23.40
CA ALA A 818 -17.60 -18.48 22.66
C ALA A 818 -16.35 -18.74 21.81
N THR A 819 -15.32 -19.39 22.38
CA THR A 819 -14.09 -19.76 21.67
C THR A 819 -14.41 -20.72 20.52
N LEU A 820 -15.26 -21.72 20.78
CA LEU A 820 -15.68 -22.69 19.77
C LEU A 820 -16.43 -22.03 18.61
N SER A 821 -17.36 -21.13 18.91
CA SER A 821 -18.09 -20.35 17.89
C SER A 821 -17.15 -19.57 16.96
N LYS A 822 -16.18 -18.84 17.54
CA LYS A 822 -15.17 -18.10 16.76
C LYS A 822 -14.27 -19.02 15.93
N PHE A 823 -13.89 -20.17 16.48
CA PHE A 823 -13.11 -21.17 15.76
C PHE A 823 -13.88 -21.74 14.55
N LEU A 824 -15.17 -22.05 14.70
CA LEU A 824 -16.01 -22.50 13.58
C LEU A 824 -16.10 -21.43 12.48
N THR A 825 -16.25 -20.17 12.86
CA THR A 825 -16.21 -19.05 11.91
C THR A 825 -14.86 -18.98 11.18
N CYS A 826 -13.74 -19.21 11.87
CA CYS A 826 -12.41 -19.28 11.25
C CYS A 826 -12.22 -20.50 10.32
N LEU A 827 -12.90 -21.63 10.58
CA LEU A 827 -12.90 -22.77 9.65
C LEU A 827 -13.64 -22.45 8.35
N VAL A 828 -14.68 -21.61 8.41
CA VAL A 828 -15.35 -21.10 7.22
C VAL A 828 -14.49 -20.07 6.51
N ASP A 829 -13.95 -19.10 7.26
CA ASP A 829 -13.02 -18.10 6.75
C ASP A 829 -12.07 -17.58 7.84
N ILE A 830 -10.80 -17.95 7.73
CA ILE A 830 -9.77 -17.60 8.71
C ILE A 830 -9.57 -16.08 8.87
N ARG A 831 -9.96 -15.28 7.87
CA ARG A 831 -9.80 -13.83 7.91
C ARG A 831 -10.63 -13.18 9.01
N MET A 832 -11.66 -13.84 9.50
CA MET A 832 -12.44 -13.38 10.65
C MET A 832 -11.59 -13.25 11.93
N CYS A 833 -10.46 -13.98 12.01
CA CYS A 833 -9.54 -13.92 13.13
C CYS A 833 -8.84 -12.56 13.27
N TYR A 834 -8.71 -11.75 12.22
CA TYR A 834 -8.06 -10.43 12.28
C TYR A 834 -8.72 -9.51 13.32
N LYS A 835 -10.06 -9.50 13.34
CA LYS A 835 -10.89 -8.64 14.22
C LYS A 835 -10.86 -9.05 15.69
N GLU A 836 -10.41 -10.25 15.99
CA GLU A 836 -10.45 -10.81 17.34
C GLU A 836 -9.38 -10.20 18.25
N SER A 837 -9.65 -10.18 19.57
CA SER A 837 -8.65 -9.79 20.56
C SER A 837 -7.47 -10.76 20.55
N MET A 838 -6.29 -10.32 21.01
CA MET A 838 -5.11 -11.20 21.08
C MET A 838 -5.38 -12.45 21.93
N GLU A 839 -6.09 -12.31 23.06
CA GLU A 839 -6.51 -13.44 23.90
C GLU A 839 -7.39 -14.43 23.12
N SER A 840 -8.39 -13.93 22.40
CA SER A 840 -9.26 -14.78 21.57
C SER A 840 -8.48 -15.46 20.45
N LYS A 841 -7.54 -14.77 19.79
CA LYS A 841 -6.65 -15.36 18.77
C LYS A 841 -5.83 -16.52 19.33
N MET A 842 -5.30 -16.36 20.54
CA MET A 842 -4.51 -17.40 21.22
C MET A 842 -5.36 -18.61 21.61
N GLU A 843 -6.59 -18.41 22.09
CA GLU A 843 -7.51 -19.51 22.39
C GLU A 843 -7.92 -20.27 21.12
N ILE A 844 -8.21 -19.55 20.02
CA ILE A 844 -8.52 -20.13 18.72
C ILE A 844 -7.31 -20.93 18.20
N TYR A 845 -6.09 -20.42 18.34
CA TYR A 845 -4.86 -21.15 17.98
C TYR A 845 -4.71 -22.44 18.79
N LYS A 846 -4.89 -22.39 20.11
CA LYS A 846 -4.82 -23.59 20.98
C LYS A 846 -5.89 -24.62 20.62
N LEU A 847 -7.11 -24.17 20.32
CA LEU A 847 -8.18 -25.06 19.86
C LEU A 847 -7.86 -25.67 18.49
N ALA A 848 -7.28 -24.89 17.57
CA ALA A 848 -6.82 -25.40 16.28
C ALA A 848 -5.71 -26.44 16.44
N GLU A 849 -4.79 -26.24 17.39
CA GLU A 849 -3.74 -27.20 17.73
C GLU A 849 -4.34 -28.49 18.32
N PHE A 850 -5.23 -28.36 19.32
CA PHE A 850 -5.91 -29.48 19.96
C PHE A 850 -6.73 -30.32 18.97
N THR A 851 -7.48 -29.66 18.08
CA THR A 851 -8.28 -30.32 17.04
C THR A 851 -7.46 -30.81 15.85
N LEU A 852 -6.15 -30.57 15.87
CA LEU A 852 -5.18 -30.91 14.82
C LEU A 852 -5.49 -30.26 13.46
N THR A 853 -6.02 -29.03 13.46
CA THR A 853 -6.36 -28.31 12.24
C THR A 853 -5.12 -27.64 11.63
N MET A 854 -4.23 -28.44 11.02
CA MET A 854 -2.91 -27.99 10.55
C MET A 854 -2.95 -26.83 9.52
N PRO A 855 -3.81 -26.82 8.49
CA PRO A 855 -3.82 -25.73 7.51
C PRO A 855 -4.21 -24.37 8.12
N LEU A 856 -5.05 -24.38 9.15
CA LEU A 856 -5.48 -23.17 9.85
C LEU A 856 -4.38 -22.65 10.78
N ARG A 857 -3.65 -23.56 11.44
CA ARG A 857 -2.64 -23.24 12.44
C ARG A 857 -1.55 -22.28 11.94
N ASP A 858 -0.94 -22.57 10.79
CA ASP A 858 0.19 -21.79 10.27
C ASP A 858 -0.24 -20.37 9.88
N GLU A 859 -1.43 -20.23 9.30
CA GLU A 859 -2.01 -18.93 8.96
C GLU A 859 -2.44 -18.16 10.23
N LEU A 860 -2.95 -18.84 11.28
CA LEU A 860 -3.24 -18.20 12.57
C LEU A 860 -1.99 -17.61 13.22
N LEU A 861 -0.85 -18.35 13.21
CA LEU A 861 0.42 -17.82 13.71
C LEU A 861 0.86 -16.57 12.94
N TYR A 862 0.70 -16.57 11.62
CA TYR A 862 0.97 -15.41 10.79
C TYR A 862 0.09 -14.20 11.19
N ILE A 863 -1.21 -14.39 11.36
CA ILE A 863 -2.16 -13.34 11.78
C ILE A 863 -1.80 -12.80 13.17
N ILE A 864 -1.46 -13.70 14.12
CA ILE A 864 -1.04 -13.33 15.48
C ILE A 864 0.20 -12.44 15.42
N VAL A 865 1.25 -12.84 14.70
CA VAL A 865 2.49 -12.06 14.58
C VAL A 865 2.24 -10.71 13.92
N LEU A 866 1.46 -10.66 12.84
CA LEU A 866 1.17 -9.41 12.15
C LEU A 866 0.41 -8.42 13.03
N THR A 867 -0.60 -8.88 13.76
CA THR A 867 -1.48 -8.01 14.56
C THR A 867 -0.97 -7.74 15.97
N ALA A 868 0.15 -8.35 16.38
CA ALA A 868 0.71 -8.16 17.72
C ALA A 868 1.26 -6.75 17.95
N GLU A 869 0.90 -6.19 19.10
CA GLU A 869 1.46 -4.97 19.66
C GLU A 869 2.45 -5.29 20.78
N GLU A 870 3.23 -4.30 21.20
CA GLU A 870 4.25 -4.49 22.25
C GLU A 870 3.66 -5.02 23.58
N LYS A 871 2.40 -4.70 23.87
CA LYS A 871 1.68 -5.22 25.06
C LYS A 871 1.44 -6.73 25.01
N ASP A 872 1.46 -7.33 23.82
CA ASP A 872 1.15 -8.74 23.57
C ASP A 872 2.39 -9.64 23.67
N TYR A 873 3.53 -9.10 24.11
CA TYR A 873 4.81 -9.83 24.08
C TYR A 873 4.80 -11.14 24.89
N GLU A 874 4.02 -11.23 25.99
CA GLU A 874 3.88 -12.47 26.77
C GLU A 874 3.18 -13.59 25.97
N HIS A 875 2.21 -13.25 25.12
CA HIS A 875 1.57 -14.23 24.23
C HIS A 875 2.55 -14.73 23.17
N LEU A 876 3.31 -13.82 22.56
CA LEU A 876 4.33 -14.21 21.60
C LEU A 876 5.45 -15.03 22.24
N LYS A 877 5.79 -14.75 23.50
CA LYS A 877 6.77 -15.49 24.28
C LYS A 877 6.36 -16.94 24.52
N PHE A 878 5.08 -17.20 24.78
CA PHE A 878 4.56 -18.56 24.82
C PHE A 878 4.75 -19.27 23.46
N LEU A 879 4.40 -18.60 22.36
CA LEU A 879 4.54 -19.15 21.01
C LEU A 879 6.00 -19.37 20.58
N THR A 880 6.93 -18.51 20.98
CA THR A 880 8.35 -18.69 20.66
C THR A 880 8.97 -19.85 21.44
N PHE A 881 8.43 -20.18 22.62
CA PHE A 881 8.80 -21.38 23.36
C PHE A 881 8.27 -22.65 22.67
N GLU A 882 7.00 -22.65 22.26
CA GLU A 882 6.33 -23.81 21.65
C GLU A 882 6.74 -24.06 20.17
N ARG A 883 6.95 -22.98 19.41
CA ARG A 883 7.14 -22.96 17.93
C ARG A 883 8.27 -22.03 17.51
N ARG A 884 9.46 -22.23 18.09
CA ARG A 884 10.61 -21.32 17.95
C ARG A 884 10.97 -20.98 16.49
N ASP A 885 11.16 -21.97 15.63
CA ASP A 885 11.67 -21.76 14.27
C ASP A 885 10.67 -21.07 13.34
N GLU A 886 9.38 -21.37 13.50
CA GLU A 886 8.28 -20.75 12.78
C GLU A 886 8.15 -19.28 13.18
N MET A 887 8.10 -19.00 14.48
CA MET A 887 8.03 -17.63 15.01
C MET A 887 9.23 -16.79 14.59
N ILE A 888 10.45 -17.33 14.68
CA ILE A 888 11.66 -16.63 14.21
C ILE A 888 11.56 -16.27 12.72
N SER A 889 11.01 -17.18 11.90
CA SER A 889 10.86 -16.96 10.46
C SER A 889 9.82 -15.88 10.16
N LEU A 890 8.67 -15.92 10.84
CA LEU A 890 7.60 -14.94 10.69
C LEU A 890 8.04 -13.54 11.14
N ILE A 891 8.71 -13.44 12.30
CA ILE A 891 9.22 -12.17 12.84
C ILE A 891 10.28 -11.58 11.89
N ALA A 892 11.24 -12.39 11.44
CA ALA A 892 12.29 -11.92 10.52
C ALA A 892 11.74 -11.41 9.18
N GLU A 893 10.68 -12.04 8.67
CA GLU A 893 10.12 -11.74 7.37
C GLU A 893 9.14 -10.56 7.41
N HIS A 894 8.28 -10.49 8.42
CA HIS A 894 7.16 -9.56 8.44
C HIS A 894 7.24 -8.48 9.52
N ARG A 895 7.80 -8.81 10.70
CA ARG A 895 7.82 -7.91 11.87
C ARG A 895 9.21 -7.74 12.50
N PRO A 896 10.24 -7.32 11.71
CA PRO A 896 11.59 -7.12 12.23
C PRO A 896 11.66 -6.01 13.29
N ASP A 897 10.65 -5.13 13.34
CA ASP A 897 10.46 -4.10 14.35
C ASP A 897 10.38 -4.64 15.78
N ILE A 898 9.89 -5.88 15.97
CA ILE A 898 9.81 -6.53 17.28
C ILE A 898 11.19 -6.61 17.94
N VAL A 899 12.21 -7.03 17.18
CA VAL A 899 13.58 -7.16 17.72
C VAL A 899 14.29 -5.81 17.80
N LEU A 900 13.99 -4.89 16.88
CA LEU A 900 14.64 -3.58 16.80
C LEU A 900 14.13 -2.57 17.82
N PHE A 901 12.83 -2.55 18.09
CA PHE A 901 12.17 -1.42 18.75
C PHE A 901 11.36 -1.76 20.00
N TRP A 902 10.88 -3.00 20.17
CA TRP A 902 10.14 -3.36 21.39
C TRP A 902 11.06 -3.39 22.61
N LYS A 903 10.59 -2.86 23.74
CA LYS A 903 11.31 -2.86 25.02
C LYS A 903 11.52 -4.29 25.50
N ASN A 904 10.45 -5.09 25.52
CA ASN A 904 10.50 -6.49 25.92
C ASN A 904 10.57 -7.41 24.69
N LEU A 905 11.42 -8.42 24.76
CA LEU A 905 11.52 -9.45 23.73
C LEU A 905 10.63 -10.64 24.09
N PRO A 906 10.03 -11.32 23.10
CA PRO A 906 9.20 -12.49 23.33
C PRO A 906 10.07 -13.74 23.58
N VAL A 907 10.95 -13.72 24.58
CA VAL A 907 11.84 -14.84 24.93
C VAL A 907 12.36 -14.70 26.37
N ASP A 908 12.39 -15.81 27.13
CA ASP A 908 13.00 -15.85 28.47
C ASP A 908 14.48 -16.20 28.44
N GLN A 909 14.82 -17.25 27.70
CA GLN A 909 16.16 -17.84 27.73
C GLN A 909 17.00 -17.35 26.56
N ASN A 910 18.22 -16.91 26.86
CA ASN A 910 19.19 -16.43 25.89
C ASN A 910 18.61 -15.37 24.90
N PRO A 911 18.20 -14.18 25.39
CA PRO A 911 17.68 -13.11 24.54
C PRO A 911 18.66 -12.68 23.45
N LEU A 912 19.96 -12.62 23.75
CA LEU A 912 20.99 -12.23 22.79
C LEU A 912 21.12 -13.24 21.63
N GLY A 913 21.04 -14.53 21.93
CA GLY A 913 21.00 -15.59 20.92
C GLY A 913 19.73 -15.55 20.07
N PHE A 914 18.58 -15.27 20.68
CA PHE A 914 17.31 -15.07 19.96
C PHE A 914 17.39 -13.91 18.97
N ILE A 915 17.90 -12.74 19.41
CA ILE A 915 18.18 -11.58 18.55
C ILE A 915 19.06 -12.00 17.37
N ASN A 916 20.20 -12.65 17.65
CA ASN A 916 21.17 -13.04 16.62
C ASN A 916 20.55 -13.97 15.55
N THR A 917 19.73 -14.95 15.94
CA THR A 917 19.10 -15.87 15.00
C THR A 917 18.12 -15.17 14.06
N ILE A 918 17.29 -14.27 14.58
CA ILE A 918 16.37 -13.47 13.76
C ILE A 918 17.15 -12.54 12.81
N LEU A 919 18.20 -11.89 13.31
CA LEU A 919 19.01 -10.97 12.51
C LEU A 919 19.77 -11.67 11.38
N ASN A 920 20.20 -12.92 11.56
CA ASN A 920 20.78 -13.71 10.47
C ASN A 920 19.76 -13.96 9.33
N LYS A 921 18.49 -14.23 9.68
CA LYS A 921 17.42 -14.34 8.68
C LYS A 921 17.11 -13.00 8.02
N ILE A 922 17.07 -11.91 8.78
CA ILE A 922 16.89 -10.55 8.24
C ILE A 922 18.02 -10.19 7.28
N SER A 923 19.27 -10.47 7.64
CA SER A 923 20.47 -10.18 6.83
C SER A 923 20.45 -10.83 5.46
N SER A 924 19.80 -12.00 5.34
CA SER A 924 19.69 -12.74 4.07
C SER A 924 18.48 -12.34 3.23
N LYS A 925 17.37 -11.93 3.84
CA LYS A 925 16.11 -11.63 3.13
C LYS A 925 15.87 -10.13 2.84
N ARG A 926 16.25 -9.25 3.77
CA ARG A 926 15.80 -7.84 3.81
C ARG A 926 16.89 -6.84 3.43
N TYR A 927 18.12 -7.30 3.24
CA TYR A 927 19.18 -6.47 2.70
C TYR A 927 19.21 -6.61 1.20
N GLN A 928 18.92 -5.53 0.49
CA GLN A 928 18.87 -5.50 -0.97
C GLN A 928 19.89 -4.50 -1.52
N ARG A 929 20.41 -4.81 -2.71
CA ARG A 929 21.29 -3.90 -3.45
C ARG A 929 20.43 -2.78 -3.99
N ILE A 930 20.87 -1.55 -3.82
CA ILE A 930 20.25 -0.41 -4.51
C ILE A 930 20.59 -0.56 -6.00
N GLU A 931 19.60 -0.95 -6.79
CA GLU A 931 19.61 -0.84 -8.25
C GLU A 931 19.12 0.58 -8.59
N ASN A 932 19.72 1.23 -9.60
CA ASN A 932 19.25 2.54 -10.07
C ASN A 932 17.89 2.36 -10.75
N GLU A 933 16.82 2.23 -9.98
CA GLU A 933 15.48 2.05 -10.57
C GLU A 933 14.84 3.37 -11.01
N ASP A 934 15.34 4.54 -10.58
CA ASP A 934 14.98 5.85 -11.14
C ASP A 934 16.08 6.90 -10.80
N ASP A 935 16.23 7.95 -11.62
CA ASP A 935 17.23 9.05 -11.53
C ASP A 935 17.12 9.96 -10.28
N ASP A 936 16.49 9.49 -9.19
CA ASP A 936 16.13 10.33 -8.05
C ASP A 936 17.19 10.29 -6.94
N VAL A 937 17.78 11.47 -6.74
CA VAL A 937 18.68 11.87 -5.64
C VAL A 937 20.07 11.22 -5.61
N GLN A 938 20.91 11.58 -6.58
CA GLN A 938 22.35 11.50 -6.37
C GLN A 938 22.80 12.58 -5.38
N ILE A 939 23.08 12.19 -4.13
CA ILE A 939 23.88 13.02 -3.22
C ILE A 939 25.28 13.08 -3.80
N ILE A 940 25.57 14.20 -4.47
CA ILE A 940 26.78 14.37 -5.26
C ILE A 940 27.99 14.55 -4.34
N GLU A 941 29.13 14.01 -4.77
CA GLU A 941 30.42 14.63 -4.48
C GLU A 941 30.40 16.11 -4.92
N PRO A 942 31.03 17.04 -4.19
CA PRO A 942 30.94 18.47 -4.45
C PRO A 942 31.26 18.76 -5.92
N ARG A 943 30.23 19.16 -6.67
CA ARG A 943 30.40 19.79 -7.98
C ARG A 943 30.21 21.28 -7.78
N VAL A 944 31.10 22.02 -8.44
CA VAL A 944 31.19 23.47 -8.45
C VAL A 944 29.83 24.06 -8.81
N VAL A 945 29.23 24.77 -7.84
CA VAL A 945 28.18 25.74 -8.09
C VAL A 945 28.64 27.04 -7.46
N ASN A 946 28.49 28.15 -8.18
CA ASN A 946 28.70 29.50 -7.65
C ASN A 946 27.58 29.80 -6.63
N GLU A 947 27.64 29.21 -5.44
CA GLU A 947 26.62 29.34 -4.38
C GLU A 947 27.10 30.21 -3.22
N ASP A 948 26.14 30.73 -2.45
CA ASP A 948 26.37 31.48 -1.21
C ASP A 948 27.15 30.62 -0.20
N ILE A 949 28.30 31.11 0.25
CA ILE A 949 29.24 30.38 1.12
C ILE A 949 28.86 30.63 2.59
N ILE A 950 28.59 29.57 3.36
CA ILE A 950 28.35 29.70 4.82
C ILE A 950 29.69 29.85 5.54
N CYS A 951 29.73 30.78 6.50
CA CYS A 951 30.84 30.97 7.43
C CYS A 951 31.28 29.63 8.07
N PRO A 952 32.50 29.13 7.76
CA PRO A 952 33.02 27.87 8.29
C PRO A 952 33.11 27.86 9.81
N GLU A 953 33.46 28.98 10.43
CA GLU A 953 33.53 29.15 11.88
C GLU A 953 32.15 28.93 12.53
N TYR A 954 31.08 29.42 11.88
CA TYR A 954 29.73 29.25 12.38
C TYR A 954 29.30 27.76 12.36
N LEU A 955 29.53 27.08 11.24
CA LEU A 955 29.29 25.64 11.10
C LEU A 955 30.11 24.84 12.13
N LEU A 956 31.36 25.24 12.37
CA LEU A 956 32.23 24.63 13.37
C LEU A 956 31.64 24.69 14.79
N HIS A 957 31.11 25.85 15.18
CA HIS A 957 30.54 26.05 16.51
C HIS A 957 29.17 25.38 16.72
N HIS A 958 28.37 25.23 15.65
CA HIS A 958 26.98 24.76 15.76
C HIS A 958 26.81 23.28 15.42
N LEU A 959 27.69 22.70 14.61
CA LEU A 959 27.62 21.30 14.19
C LEU A 959 28.65 20.40 14.86
N CYS A 960 29.61 20.99 15.60
CA CYS A 960 30.63 20.30 16.38
C CYS A 960 30.75 20.89 17.80
N ASN A 961 31.07 20.03 18.76
CA ASN A 961 31.45 20.41 20.12
C ASN A 961 32.98 20.36 20.24
N ILE A 962 33.64 21.52 20.25
CA ILE A 962 35.12 21.64 20.25
C ILE A 962 35.80 20.81 21.36
N GLN A 963 35.15 20.60 22.51
CA GLN A 963 35.70 19.82 23.61
C GLN A 963 35.57 18.30 23.37
N GLN A 964 34.46 17.84 22.79
CA GLN A 964 34.15 16.42 22.64
C GLN A 964 34.53 15.84 21.28
N ASP A 965 34.70 16.70 20.26
CA ASP A 965 34.85 16.29 18.86
C ASP A 965 36.28 16.47 18.32
N GLN A 966 37.27 16.69 19.18
CA GLN A 966 38.67 16.94 18.80
C GLN A 966 39.22 15.93 17.78
N ASP A 967 38.82 14.66 17.87
CA ASP A 967 39.23 13.58 16.99
C ASP A 967 38.57 13.61 15.60
N VAL A 968 37.49 14.39 15.40
CA VAL A 968 36.83 14.57 14.09
C VAL A 968 36.96 15.99 13.53
N MET A 969 37.48 16.95 14.30
CA MET A 969 37.59 18.36 13.89
C MET A 969 38.33 18.56 12.56
N ILE A 970 39.48 17.89 12.37
CA ILE A 970 40.27 18.03 11.13
C ILE A 970 39.48 17.51 9.91
N GLU A 971 38.82 16.36 10.06
CA GLU A 971 37.98 15.80 9.00
C GLU A 971 36.74 16.66 8.74
N PHE A 972 36.18 17.25 9.79
CA PHE A 972 35.03 18.14 9.67
C PHE A 972 35.40 19.41 8.90
N MET A 973 36.51 20.06 9.26
CA MET A 973 37.01 21.23 8.53
C MET A 973 37.26 20.89 7.06
N LYS A 974 37.90 19.74 6.74
CA LYS A 974 38.04 19.28 5.35
C LYS A 974 36.69 19.11 4.65
N THR A 975 35.68 18.63 5.36
CA THR A 975 34.33 18.42 4.81
C THR A 975 33.67 19.77 4.53
N ILE A 976 33.74 20.74 5.45
CA ILE A 976 33.25 22.11 5.23
C ILE A 976 33.97 22.77 4.05
N PHE A 977 35.30 22.70 3.99
CA PHE A 977 36.06 23.25 2.86
C PHE A 977 35.66 22.60 1.53
N SER A 978 35.40 21.28 1.53
CA SER A 978 34.89 20.60 0.33
C SER A 978 33.51 21.07 -0.10
N TRP A 979 32.69 21.64 0.81
CA TRP A 979 31.42 22.27 0.45
C TRP A 979 31.62 23.64 -0.21
N ASN A 980 32.76 24.29 0.04
CA ASN A 980 33.04 25.67 -0.36
C ASN A 980 34.04 25.79 -1.55
N GLU A 981 34.68 24.70 -2.00
CA GLU A 981 35.69 24.75 -3.08
C GLU A 981 35.09 24.95 -4.50
N LEU A 982 35.50 26.04 -5.15
CA LEU A 982 35.11 26.44 -6.52
C LEU A 982 35.82 25.65 -7.65
N ASN A 983 36.82 24.80 -7.39
CA ASN A 983 37.51 24.02 -8.43
C ASN A 983 38.41 22.89 -7.87
N PRO A 984 38.04 21.60 -7.95
CA PRO A 984 38.90 20.52 -7.47
C PRO A 984 40.10 20.18 -8.37
N ARG A 985 40.33 20.91 -9.48
CA ARG A 985 41.31 20.53 -10.54
C ARG A 985 42.45 21.50 -10.83
N LYS A 986 42.57 22.64 -10.14
CA LYS A 986 43.75 23.53 -10.29
C LYS A 986 44.41 23.73 -8.94
N GLY A 987 45.42 22.91 -8.68
CA GLY A 987 46.23 23.01 -7.45
C GLY A 987 46.67 21.69 -6.83
N MET A 988 46.65 20.55 -7.54
CA MET A 988 47.45 19.39 -7.12
C MET A 988 48.93 19.70 -7.33
N SER A 989 49.54 20.43 -6.39
CA SER A 989 50.97 20.28 -6.15
C SER A 989 51.16 19.02 -5.30
N GLU A 990 51.90 18.07 -5.86
CA GLU A 990 52.07 16.68 -5.38
C GLU A 990 52.80 16.51 -4.03
N ASN A 991 52.79 17.47 -3.09
CA ASN A 991 53.73 17.40 -1.97
C ASN A 991 53.23 17.72 -0.55
N ARG A 992 51.93 17.60 -0.22
CA ARG A 992 51.49 17.57 1.19
C ARG A 992 50.25 16.72 1.50
N TYR A 993 50.20 15.46 1.08
CA TYR A 993 49.25 14.50 1.69
C TYR A 993 49.87 13.09 1.75
N ALA A 994 51.00 12.98 2.45
CA ALA A 994 51.44 11.67 2.95
C ALA A 994 50.56 11.31 4.15
N PHE A 995 49.61 10.39 3.93
CA PHE A 995 49.13 9.52 5.00
C PHE A 995 50.36 8.81 5.59
N VAL A 996 50.74 9.15 6.81
CA VAL A 996 51.51 8.20 7.62
C VAL A 996 50.50 7.19 8.14
N PRO A 997 50.61 5.90 7.81
CA PRO A 997 49.82 4.87 8.46
C PRO A 997 50.19 4.89 9.93
N ILE A 998 49.21 5.06 10.83
CA ILE A 998 49.42 4.67 12.23
C ILE A 998 49.56 3.15 12.20
N THR A 999 50.80 2.68 12.24
CA THR A 999 51.15 1.30 12.59
C THR A 999 50.58 1.00 13.99
N LEU A 1000 49.94 -0.17 14.07
CA LEU A 1000 49.27 -0.84 15.20
C LEU A 1000 49.66 -0.40 16.62
#